data_AF-A0A9P9CVH0-F1
#
_entry.id   AF-A0A9P9CVH0-F1
#
_cell.length_a   1.000
_cell.length_b   1.000
_cell.length_c   1.000
_cell.angle_alpha   90.00
_cell.angle_beta   90.00
_cell.angle_gamma   90.00
#
_symmetry.space_group_name_H-M   'P 1'
#
loop_
_entity.id
_entity.type
_entity.pdbx_description
1 polymer ?
#
loop_
_entity_poly.entity_id
_entity_poly.type
_entity_poly.pdbx_seq_one_letter_code
_entity_poly.pdbx_strand_id
1 'polypeptide(L)'
;MLVASGLVALAAFGPLLSSATRTPVKRDYAASDYYVVEHDPASPVSIQELASALGVNVVEQAGELNDHYLLSTPKHTLRSRSEDDRVLNRLRELRRLARRDSSAGRLDSRALDSVHHAKRVVDSVLFIERQALRQRIKRDDSHLQPHSIAHPPLAARAPPPIPPPATDDSKIPKLAAVVEKFHIKDPIFGDQWHLVNDDMPRNMMNVTPAWAAGVTGKGVIVAMVDDGVDFTSDDLAANYDAAGSYDFNDHDPFPQPVLFDDHHGTRCAGEIAAGKNDVCGVGIAYESKIAGLRILSAPVTDVDEAAALNYGFQNTSIYSCSWGPPDDGRSMEGPSYLNRKAMLNGVQNGRGGKGSIFVFASGNGASSGDQCNFDGYTNSIFSVTVAAVDYKGLHPYYSEACAANMVVTYSSGGGRSIHTTDVGKNTCSTSHGGTSAAAPLASAVFALALQIRPDLTWRDVQHLCVRAAVRINPEDPDWETTAAGRPYSYKYGYGVLDAGLYVEAARNWKVVKPQAYLELPTVELANGDMTADGKMTGGEPIVAGGVRNSVEVTSDKLKAANFETLEHVTVKVWISHPRRGDVQVEVTSPGGVKSILAGTRKYDEDKNGFVGWQFSTVKHWDENPVGNWTIRVSDQEQPDRKGFFLGWEMTLWGSAIDPAKATPWKLPRPTAGDDAEEATTTTTTSTVTAQETKQHPKPTEGLPSDAHEAPGEAHKPAFDVKISTTVSTSATSTGTPAVDEGYFSGMGGLLKSQTWVFVSLGVVAIFALLAGLFLWRRRAAQRRARAQYGRVAEEEDIGMRSVRRGGQGTKELYDAFGEVDDDEEDADENMRLTGAREHTPLGFHDGFLNDDDPASARSPHPTVYRDNPLREESSRHLSAETSELPPREEAPSPASGSGDGSWELEGDARSR
;
A
#
# COMPACT_ATOMS: atom_id res chain seq x y z
N MET A 1 -2.92 -37.06 -58.79
CA MET A 1 -2.75 -36.84 -60.25
C MET A 1 -3.21 -35.42 -60.53
N LEU A 2 -2.59 -34.72 -61.50
CA LEU A 2 -2.52 -33.25 -61.57
C LEU A 2 -1.72 -32.63 -60.40
N VAL A 3 -1.30 -31.38 -60.59
CA VAL A 3 0.00 -30.85 -60.14
C VAL A 3 -0.10 -29.35 -59.76
N ALA A 4 0.72 -28.95 -58.78
CA ALA A 4 1.10 -27.58 -58.40
C ALA A 4 -0.02 -26.61 -57.94
N SER A 5 0.04 -26.29 -56.64
CA SER A 5 -0.28 -24.95 -56.11
C SER A 5 0.80 -24.61 -55.09
N GLY A 6 1.41 -23.43 -55.20
CA GLY A 6 2.48 -23.00 -54.30
C GLY A 6 2.54 -21.49 -54.15
N LEU A 7 3.14 -21.02 -53.05
CA LEU A 7 3.46 -19.62 -52.74
C LEU A 7 2.28 -18.63 -52.73
N VAL A 8 1.62 -18.49 -51.57
CA VAL A 8 1.71 -17.26 -50.73
C VAL A 8 1.55 -17.66 -49.26
N ALA A 9 2.60 -17.52 -48.45
CA ALA A 9 2.56 -17.77 -47.00
C ALA A 9 3.72 -17.04 -46.28
N LEU A 10 3.81 -15.71 -46.43
CA LEU A 10 4.98 -14.95 -45.96
C LEU A 10 4.66 -13.47 -45.63
N ALA A 11 3.69 -13.25 -44.74
CA ALA A 11 3.32 -11.91 -44.23
C ALA A 11 2.57 -11.95 -42.88
N ALA A 12 3.04 -12.73 -41.90
CA ALA A 12 2.38 -12.88 -40.59
C ALA A 12 3.33 -13.07 -39.39
N PHE A 13 4.60 -12.68 -39.53
CA PHE A 13 5.50 -12.47 -38.38
C PHE A 13 5.67 -10.97 -38.17
N GLY A 14 4.82 -10.40 -37.30
CA GLY A 14 5.16 -9.13 -36.66
C GLY A 14 6.43 -9.32 -35.82
N PRO A 15 7.29 -8.30 -35.67
CA PRO A 15 8.48 -8.43 -34.86
C PRO A 15 8.09 -8.73 -33.42
N LEU A 16 8.77 -9.71 -32.81
CA LEU A 16 8.94 -9.77 -31.36
C LEU A 16 9.81 -8.57 -30.95
N LEU A 17 9.18 -7.40 -30.90
CA LEU A 17 9.75 -6.24 -30.24
C LEU A 17 9.97 -6.62 -28.79
N SER A 18 11.24 -6.67 -28.39
CA SER A 18 11.59 -6.61 -26.97
C SER A 18 10.91 -5.35 -26.42
N SER A 19 9.97 -5.53 -25.51
CA SER A 19 9.31 -4.42 -24.80
C SER A 19 10.31 -3.84 -23.81
N ALA A 20 11.24 -3.04 -24.32
CA ALA A 20 12.02 -2.14 -23.49
C ALA A 20 11.04 -1.26 -22.72
N THR A 21 11.02 -1.42 -21.40
CA THR A 21 10.25 -0.59 -20.48
C THR A 21 10.57 0.88 -20.77
N ARG A 22 9.53 1.68 -20.99
CA ARG A 22 9.73 3.11 -21.27
C ARG A 22 10.13 3.80 -19.97
N THR A 23 11.41 4.17 -19.83
CA THR A 23 11.90 4.89 -18.66
C THR A 23 11.24 6.27 -18.57
N PRO A 24 10.46 6.56 -17.52
CA PRO A 24 9.79 7.85 -17.34
C PRO A 24 10.75 9.03 -17.39
N VAL A 25 10.36 10.09 -18.11
CA VAL A 25 11.14 11.33 -18.20
C VAL A 25 11.14 12.04 -16.85
N LYS A 26 12.34 12.31 -16.28
CA LYS A 26 12.50 13.06 -15.02
C LYS A 26 11.85 14.44 -15.08
N ARG A 27 11.12 14.82 -14.02
CA ARG A 27 10.19 15.96 -14.04
C ARG A 27 10.55 17.04 -13.02
N ASP A 28 10.51 18.30 -13.46
CA ASP A 28 10.67 19.47 -12.60
C ASP A 28 9.30 20.07 -12.24
N TYR A 29 8.75 19.67 -11.09
CA TYR A 29 7.51 20.20 -10.53
C TYR A 29 7.68 21.58 -9.86
N ALA A 30 8.89 22.11 -9.71
CA ALA A 30 9.12 23.48 -9.25
C ALA A 30 9.03 24.48 -10.42
N ALA A 31 9.57 24.12 -11.59
CA ALA A 31 9.53 24.94 -12.80
C ALA A 31 8.27 24.78 -13.66
N SER A 32 7.58 23.63 -13.59
CA SER A 32 6.44 23.31 -14.45
C SER A 32 5.22 22.76 -13.70
N ASP A 33 4.04 22.94 -14.30
CA ASP A 33 2.83 22.17 -14.00
C ASP A 33 2.64 21.08 -15.05
N TYR A 34 2.13 19.93 -14.62
CA TYR A 34 1.93 18.74 -15.45
C TYR A 34 0.47 18.28 -15.43
N TYR A 35 0.01 17.69 -16.53
CA TYR A 35 -1.36 17.22 -16.71
C TYR A 35 -1.33 15.90 -17.46
N VAL A 36 -2.14 14.92 -17.07
CA VAL A 36 -2.40 13.75 -17.92
C VAL A 36 -3.71 13.96 -18.66
N VAL A 37 -3.72 13.65 -19.95
CA VAL A 37 -4.92 13.67 -20.79
C VAL A 37 -5.19 12.27 -21.35
N GLU A 38 -6.44 11.81 -21.32
CA GLU A 38 -6.90 10.70 -22.15
C GLU A 38 -7.38 11.29 -23.48
N HIS A 39 -6.68 10.96 -24.56
CA HIS A 39 -7.00 11.39 -25.91
C HIS A 39 -7.96 10.40 -26.57
N ASP A 40 -8.86 10.86 -27.44
CA ASP A 40 -9.67 9.94 -28.26
C ASP A 40 -8.84 9.39 -29.45
N PRO A 41 -8.50 8.10 -29.52
CA PRO A 41 -7.80 7.52 -30.67
C PRO A 41 -8.62 7.53 -31.98
N ALA A 42 -9.94 7.77 -31.90
CA ALA A 42 -10.80 7.95 -33.08
C ALA A 42 -10.86 9.41 -33.57
N SER A 43 -10.26 10.37 -32.86
CA SER A 43 -10.29 11.78 -33.26
C SER A 43 -9.37 12.07 -34.46
N PRO A 44 -9.78 12.96 -35.39
CA PRO A 44 -8.90 13.48 -36.44
C PRO A 44 -7.89 14.53 -35.92
N VAL A 45 -8.01 14.97 -34.66
CA VAL A 45 -7.03 15.85 -33.98
C VAL A 45 -5.88 14.99 -33.48
N SER A 46 -4.65 15.48 -33.65
CA SER A 46 -3.47 14.83 -33.05
C SER A 46 -3.20 15.34 -31.64
N ILE A 47 -2.55 14.52 -30.80
CA ILE A 47 -2.11 14.95 -29.47
C ILE A 47 -1.23 16.22 -29.51
N GLN A 48 -0.48 16.45 -30.60
CA GLN A 48 0.26 17.68 -30.83
C GLN A 48 -0.63 18.88 -31.21
N GLU A 49 -1.71 18.71 -31.99
CA GLU A 49 -2.70 19.76 -32.26
C GLU A 49 -3.46 20.14 -30.98
N LEU A 50 -3.87 19.14 -30.18
CA LEU A 50 -4.50 19.35 -28.86
C LEU A 50 -3.57 20.12 -27.91
N ALA A 51 -2.32 19.66 -27.76
CA ALA A 51 -1.34 20.34 -26.90
C ALA A 51 -1.09 21.79 -27.36
N SER A 52 -1.01 22.03 -28.68
CA SER A 52 -0.89 23.37 -29.25
C SER A 52 -2.10 24.26 -28.96
N ALA A 53 -3.33 23.71 -29.01
CA ALA A 53 -4.56 24.45 -28.75
C ALA A 53 -4.74 24.81 -27.25
N LEU A 54 -4.23 23.96 -26.36
CA LEU A 54 -4.15 24.19 -24.90
C LEU A 54 -2.96 25.07 -24.49
N GLY A 55 -1.92 25.21 -25.33
CA GLY A 55 -0.71 25.97 -25.02
C GLY A 55 0.28 25.22 -24.11
N VAL A 56 0.36 23.89 -24.27
CA VAL A 56 1.19 22.98 -23.47
C VAL A 56 2.09 22.12 -24.37
N ASN A 57 3.11 21.48 -23.80
CA ASN A 57 4.00 20.56 -24.53
C ASN A 57 3.65 19.11 -24.18
N VAL A 58 3.65 18.20 -25.16
CA VAL A 58 3.61 16.75 -24.91
C VAL A 58 4.98 16.31 -24.39
N VAL A 59 5.00 15.56 -23.29
CA VAL A 59 6.21 15.01 -22.66
C VAL A 59 6.42 13.56 -23.07
N GLU A 60 5.44 12.70 -22.73
CA GLU A 60 5.52 11.25 -22.88
C GLU A 60 4.12 10.62 -22.89
N GLN A 61 4.04 9.31 -23.15
CA GLN A 61 2.84 8.51 -22.82
C GLN A 61 2.85 8.25 -21.30
N ALA A 62 1.69 8.24 -20.66
CA ALA A 62 1.55 8.03 -19.22
C ALA A 62 1.80 6.56 -18.84
N GLY A 63 3.08 6.18 -18.74
CA GLY A 63 3.50 4.80 -18.54
C GLY A 63 3.02 3.89 -19.69
N GLU A 64 2.54 2.70 -19.33
CA GLU A 64 2.02 1.69 -20.27
C GLU A 64 0.52 1.88 -20.61
N LEU A 65 -0.09 3.01 -20.24
CA LEU A 65 -1.49 3.31 -20.57
C LEU A 65 -1.61 3.89 -21.98
N ASN A 66 -2.25 3.12 -22.88
CA ASN A 66 -2.53 3.58 -24.25
C ASN A 66 -3.44 4.82 -24.24
N ASP A 67 -3.19 5.72 -25.19
CA ASP A 67 -3.93 6.98 -25.41
C ASP A 67 -3.92 7.98 -24.24
N HIS A 68 -3.18 7.69 -23.15
CA HIS A 68 -2.97 8.61 -22.04
C HIS A 68 -1.60 9.29 -22.21
N TYR A 69 -1.57 10.62 -22.19
CA TYR A 69 -0.36 11.41 -22.46
C TYR A 69 -0.09 12.41 -21.34
N LEU A 70 1.18 12.51 -20.94
CA LEU A 70 1.65 13.53 -20.03
C LEU A 70 1.97 14.81 -20.80
N LEU A 71 1.40 15.92 -20.34
CA LEU A 71 1.57 17.28 -20.86
C LEU A 71 2.24 18.16 -19.81
N SER A 72 2.95 19.21 -20.23
CA SER A 72 3.62 20.16 -19.34
C SER A 72 3.50 21.62 -19.78
N THR A 73 3.51 22.53 -18.81
CA THR A 73 3.60 23.99 -19.04
C THR A 73 4.46 24.68 -17.96
N PRO A 74 5.30 25.67 -18.30
CA PRO A 74 6.07 26.40 -17.31
C PRO A 74 5.20 27.19 -16.31
N LYS A 75 5.60 27.17 -15.04
CA LYS A 75 5.01 27.98 -13.98
C LYS A 75 5.39 29.45 -14.16
N HIS A 76 4.38 30.31 -14.29
CA HIS A 76 4.61 31.76 -14.39
C HIS A 76 4.84 32.38 -13.02
N THR A 77 6.00 33.00 -12.84
CA THR A 77 6.47 33.63 -11.58
C THR A 77 5.86 35.00 -11.26
N LEU A 78 4.74 35.37 -11.91
CA LEU A 78 4.11 36.67 -11.73
C LEU A 78 3.07 36.67 -10.61
N ARG A 79 3.06 37.74 -9.80
CA ARG A 79 2.21 37.93 -8.61
C ARG A 79 0.72 38.19 -8.94
N SER A 80 0.07 37.28 -9.67
CA SER A 80 -1.39 37.26 -9.76
C SER A 80 -1.97 36.71 -8.46
N ARG A 81 -3.08 37.30 -8.00
CA ARG A 81 -3.88 36.81 -6.86
C ARG A 81 -5.02 35.88 -7.28
N SER A 82 -4.99 35.41 -8.53
CA SER A 82 -5.95 34.45 -9.08
C SER A 82 -5.30 33.06 -9.06
N GLU A 83 -5.99 32.10 -8.46
CA GLU A 83 -5.54 30.71 -8.28
C GLU A 83 -5.81 29.85 -9.55
N ASP A 84 -6.34 30.46 -10.61
CA ASP A 84 -7.01 29.77 -11.70
C ASP A 84 -6.05 29.06 -12.67
N ASP A 85 -6.22 27.74 -12.77
CA ASP A 85 -5.44 26.88 -13.66
C ASP A 85 -5.55 27.29 -15.14
N ARG A 86 -4.41 27.64 -15.76
CA ARG A 86 -4.40 28.18 -17.13
C ARG A 86 -4.77 27.14 -18.20
N VAL A 87 -4.48 25.86 -17.97
CA VAL A 87 -4.73 24.78 -18.95
C VAL A 87 -6.21 24.39 -18.89
N LEU A 88 -6.76 24.24 -17.68
CA LEU A 88 -8.18 23.99 -17.49
C LEU A 88 -9.02 25.21 -17.92
N ASN A 89 -8.61 26.44 -17.60
CA ASN A 89 -9.21 27.66 -18.14
C ASN A 89 -9.26 27.64 -19.67
N ARG A 90 -8.15 27.29 -20.33
CA ARG A 90 -8.07 27.22 -21.79
C ARG A 90 -8.99 26.16 -22.38
N LEU A 91 -9.13 25.00 -21.73
CA LEU A 91 -10.12 23.99 -22.11
C LEU A 91 -11.56 24.49 -21.89
N ARG A 92 -11.85 25.20 -20.79
CA ARG A 92 -13.16 25.82 -20.54
C ARG A 92 -13.49 26.89 -21.59
N GLU A 93 -12.51 27.68 -22.06
CA GLU A 93 -12.68 28.58 -23.21
C GLU A 93 -13.05 27.81 -24.48
N LEU A 94 -12.32 26.74 -24.81
CA LEU A 94 -12.58 25.93 -25.99
C LEU A 94 -13.95 25.25 -25.93
N ARG A 95 -14.38 24.73 -24.76
CA ARG A 95 -15.75 24.23 -24.53
C ARG A 95 -16.80 25.31 -24.74
N ARG A 96 -16.60 26.52 -24.18
CA ARG A 96 -17.49 27.68 -24.38
C ARG A 96 -17.55 28.14 -25.85
N LEU A 97 -16.48 27.96 -26.62
CA LEU A 97 -16.46 28.23 -28.07
C LEU A 97 -17.16 27.11 -28.87
N ALA A 98 -16.92 25.84 -28.55
CA ALA A 98 -17.55 24.68 -29.17
C ALA A 98 -19.08 24.63 -28.94
N ARG A 99 -19.55 25.14 -27.79
CA ARG A 99 -20.98 25.32 -27.47
C ARG A 99 -21.66 26.49 -28.20
N ARG A 100 -20.95 27.32 -28.99
CA ARG A 100 -21.59 28.41 -29.75
C ARG A 100 -22.40 27.87 -30.92
N ASP A 101 -23.67 28.24 -30.97
CA ASP A 101 -24.59 27.81 -32.02
C ASP A 101 -24.15 28.35 -33.41
N SER A 102 -23.64 27.45 -34.24
CA SER A 102 -23.27 27.72 -35.63
C SER A 102 -24.43 28.14 -36.55
N SER A 103 -25.69 27.98 -36.12
CA SER A 103 -26.87 28.44 -36.85
C SER A 103 -27.29 29.89 -36.50
N ALA A 104 -26.74 30.46 -35.42
CA ALA A 104 -27.08 31.79 -34.91
C ALA A 104 -26.41 32.95 -35.70
N GLY A 105 -26.74 33.07 -36.99
CA GLY A 105 -26.71 34.31 -37.79
C GLY A 105 -25.43 35.17 -37.81
N ARG A 106 -24.72 35.15 -38.96
CA ARG A 106 -23.56 36.04 -39.29
C ARG A 106 -22.28 35.81 -38.46
N LEU A 107 -21.88 34.55 -38.29
CA LEU A 107 -20.45 34.24 -38.16
C LEU A 107 -19.77 34.39 -39.54
N ASP A 108 -18.60 35.04 -39.59
CA ASP A 108 -17.71 34.99 -40.77
C ASP A 108 -17.02 33.62 -40.83
N SER A 109 -16.60 33.23 -42.03
CA SER A 109 -15.80 32.03 -42.35
C SER A 109 -14.77 31.68 -41.27
N ARG A 110 -13.87 32.61 -40.94
CA ARG A 110 -12.82 32.44 -39.92
C ARG A 110 -13.35 32.14 -38.51
N ALA A 111 -14.51 32.69 -38.16
CA ALA A 111 -15.15 32.45 -36.88
C ALA A 111 -15.84 31.07 -36.84
N LEU A 112 -16.43 30.64 -37.97
CA LEU A 112 -16.98 29.30 -38.13
C LEU A 112 -15.88 28.22 -38.10
N ASP A 113 -14.75 28.44 -38.80
CA ASP A 113 -13.55 27.59 -38.75
C ASP A 113 -13.02 27.45 -37.31
N SER A 114 -13.00 28.57 -36.57
CA SER A 114 -12.57 28.59 -35.16
C SER A 114 -13.49 27.77 -34.25
N VAL A 115 -14.81 27.84 -34.44
CA VAL A 115 -15.79 27.01 -33.71
C VAL A 115 -15.64 25.54 -34.09
N HIS A 116 -15.44 25.21 -35.38
CA HIS A 116 -15.23 23.84 -35.82
C HIS A 116 -13.92 23.24 -35.29
N HIS A 117 -12.81 23.99 -35.26
CA HIS A 117 -11.56 23.52 -34.65
C HIS A 117 -11.70 23.38 -33.12
N ALA A 118 -12.26 24.38 -32.44
CA ALA A 118 -12.51 24.29 -30.99
C ALA A 118 -13.37 23.06 -30.64
N LYS A 119 -14.41 22.76 -31.44
CA LYS A 119 -15.20 21.55 -31.28
C LYS A 119 -14.37 20.27 -31.45
N ARG A 120 -13.62 20.10 -32.55
CA ARG A 120 -12.79 18.90 -32.75
C ARG A 120 -11.76 18.68 -31.62
N VAL A 121 -11.20 19.76 -31.09
CA VAL A 121 -10.22 19.73 -29.97
C VAL A 121 -10.89 19.41 -28.63
N VAL A 122 -12.12 19.86 -28.40
CA VAL A 122 -12.90 19.49 -27.21
C VAL A 122 -13.35 18.03 -27.29
N ASP A 123 -13.87 17.61 -28.45
CA ASP A 123 -14.33 16.25 -28.71
C ASP A 123 -13.16 15.23 -28.62
N SER A 124 -11.89 15.64 -28.77
CA SER A 124 -10.72 14.77 -28.63
C SER A 124 -10.22 14.57 -27.19
N VAL A 125 -10.79 15.26 -26.19
CA VAL A 125 -10.39 15.16 -24.78
C VAL A 125 -11.39 14.29 -24.03
N LEU A 126 -11.04 13.02 -23.78
CA LEU A 126 -11.91 12.08 -23.06
C LEU A 126 -11.85 12.31 -21.54
N PHE A 127 -10.67 12.68 -21.01
CA PHE A 127 -10.41 13.03 -19.61
C PHE A 127 -9.15 13.92 -19.53
N ILE A 128 -9.02 14.77 -18.49
CA ILE A 128 -7.80 15.52 -18.20
C ILE A 128 -7.68 15.79 -16.69
N GLU A 129 -6.47 15.64 -16.13
CA GLU A 129 -6.20 15.78 -14.69
C GLU A 129 -4.82 16.41 -14.45
N ARG A 130 -4.78 17.49 -13.66
CA ARG A 130 -3.52 18.10 -13.20
C ARG A 130 -2.83 17.16 -12.21
N GLN A 131 -1.56 16.89 -12.47
CA GLN A 131 -0.76 16.01 -11.63
C GLN A 131 -0.26 16.76 -10.38
N ALA A 132 -0.53 16.19 -9.22
CA ALA A 132 -0.11 16.71 -7.92
C ALA A 132 0.75 15.67 -7.19
N LEU A 133 1.77 16.15 -6.46
CA LEU A 133 2.65 15.32 -5.66
C LEU A 133 1.92 14.89 -4.37
N ARG A 134 1.77 13.58 -4.16
CA ARG A 134 1.18 12.95 -2.98
C ARG A 134 2.22 12.09 -2.27
N GLN A 135 2.30 12.19 -0.94
CA GLN A 135 3.04 11.22 -0.14
C GLN A 135 2.15 10.00 0.11
N ARG A 136 2.62 8.80 -0.26
CA ARG A 136 2.00 7.53 0.16
C ARG A 136 2.64 7.04 1.47
N ILE A 137 1.93 6.21 2.22
CA ILE A 137 2.37 5.72 3.54
C ILE A 137 2.69 4.24 3.44
N LYS A 138 3.95 3.87 3.72
CA LYS A 138 4.35 2.48 4.00
C LYS A 138 3.72 2.01 5.30
N ARG A 139 3.18 0.79 5.31
CA ARG A 139 2.52 0.20 6.47
C ARG A 139 3.55 -0.44 7.42
N ASP A 140 4.63 0.27 7.72
CA ASP A 140 5.80 -0.28 8.40
C ASP A 140 5.66 -0.35 9.93
N ASP A 141 6.66 -0.98 10.57
CA ASP A 141 6.73 -1.15 12.01
C ASP A 141 6.94 0.17 12.79
N SER A 142 7.25 1.30 12.14
CA SER A 142 7.49 2.58 12.83
C SER A 142 6.21 3.17 13.44
N HIS A 143 5.06 2.82 12.85
CA HIS A 143 3.73 3.14 13.39
C HIS A 143 3.35 2.24 14.58
N LEU A 144 3.95 1.04 14.69
CA LEU A 144 3.71 0.07 15.77
C LEU A 144 4.57 0.39 17.00
N GLN A 145 4.22 1.48 17.72
CA GLN A 145 4.96 2.02 18.88
C GLN A 145 5.55 0.94 19.82
N PRO A 146 6.89 0.76 19.87
CA PRO A 146 7.53 -0.23 20.72
C PRO A 146 7.61 0.24 22.18
N HIS A 147 6.66 -0.16 23.02
CA HIS A 147 6.71 0.08 24.46
C HIS A 147 7.68 -0.88 25.17
N SER A 148 8.94 -0.43 25.31
CA SER A 148 9.95 -1.13 26.10
C SER A 148 9.61 -1.12 27.60
N ILE A 149 9.19 -2.25 28.16
CA ILE A 149 9.01 -2.45 29.60
C ILE A 149 9.69 -3.78 30.00
N ALA A 150 10.42 -3.80 31.12
CA ALA A 150 11.09 -4.98 31.62
C ALA A 150 10.12 -5.95 32.31
N HIS A 151 10.35 -7.26 32.15
CA HIS A 151 9.47 -8.34 32.62
C HIS A 151 9.15 -8.30 34.14
N PRO A 152 7.86 -8.28 34.52
CA PRO A 152 7.37 -8.73 35.82
C PRO A 152 7.14 -10.26 35.83
N PRO A 153 6.94 -10.91 36.99
CA PRO A 153 6.82 -12.37 37.10
C PRO A 153 5.44 -12.93 36.76
N LEU A 154 5.45 -14.14 36.18
CA LEU A 154 4.31 -14.93 35.68
C LEU A 154 3.11 -15.08 36.64
N ALA A 155 1.97 -14.46 36.30
CA ALA A 155 0.61 -14.91 36.63
C ALA A 155 -0.38 -14.32 35.58
N ALA A 156 -1.38 -15.04 35.07
CA ALA A 156 -1.82 -16.41 35.31
C ALA A 156 -2.03 -17.18 33.99
N ARG A 157 -2.06 -18.52 34.05
CA ARG A 157 -2.30 -19.36 32.88
C ARG A 157 -3.77 -19.28 32.42
N ALA A 158 -4.00 -18.90 31.16
CA ALA A 158 -5.20 -19.30 30.45
C ALA A 158 -5.28 -20.84 30.34
N PRO A 159 -6.49 -21.44 30.26
CA PRO A 159 -6.62 -22.86 29.95
C PRO A 159 -6.04 -23.17 28.56
N PRO A 160 -5.46 -24.36 28.33
CA PRO A 160 -4.93 -24.73 27.02
C PRO A 160 -6.07 -24.82 25.97
N PRO A 161 -5.82 -24.43 24.71
CA PRO A 161 -6.78 -24.62 23.62
C PRO A 161 -7.18 -26.09 23.46
N ILE A 162 -8.43 -26.35 23.10
CA ILE A 162 -8.87 -27.67 22.69
C ILE A 162 -8.22 -27.97 21.32
N PRO A 163 -7.50 -29.09 21.14
CA PRO A 163 -6.87 -29.39 19.86
C PRO A 163 -7.91 -29.60 18.75
N PRO A 164 -7.70 -29.06 17.53
CA PRO A 164 -8.43 -29.49 16.35
C PRO A 164 -8.24 -31.00 16.13
N PRO A 165 -9.20 -31.70 15.48
CA PRO A 165 -9.19 -33.15 15.33
C PRO A 165 -7.84 -33.67 14.80
N ALA A 166 -7.43 -34.84 15.31
CA ALA A 166 -6.05 -35.29 15.29
C ALA A 166 -5.48 -35.58 13.89
N THR A 167 -4.96 -34.55 13.24
CA THR A 167 -3.79 -34.69 12.39
C THR A 167 -2.62 -35.18 13.25
N ASP A 168 -1.87 -36.13 12.72
CA ASP A 168 -0.73 -36.73 13.37
C ASP A 168 0.47 -35.77 13.32
N ASP A 169 0.65 -34.98 14.39
CA ASP A 169 1.68 -33.94 14.47
C ASP A 169 3.12 -34.49 14.35
N SER A 170 3.33 -35.82 14.47
CA SER A 170 4.63 -36.44 14.19
C SER A 170 5.04 -36.39 12.71
N LYS A 171 4.10 -36.07 11.81
CA LYS A 171 4.33 -35.88 10.37
C LYS A 171 4.70 -34.45 9.99
N ILE A 172 4.58 -33.49 10.91
CA ILE A 172 4.99 -32.10 10.68
C ILE A 172 6.52 -32.04 10.80
N PRO A 173 7.25 -31.57 9.77
CA PRO A 173 8.71 -31.60 9.77
C PRO A 173 9.28 -30.52 10.70
N LYS A 174 10.02 -30.96 11.72
CA LYS A 174 10.73 -30.06 12.65
C LYS A 174 11.89 -29.34 11.99
N LEU A 175 12.26 -28.17 12.52
CA LEU A 175 13.35 -27.31 12.04
C LEU A 175 14.61 -28.08 11.64
N ALA A 176 15.13 -28.93 12.53
CA ALA A 176 16.35 -29.71 12.28
C ALA A 176 16.25 -30.64 11.04
N ALA A 177 15.09 -31.25 10.82
CA ALA A 177 14.85 -32.12 9.67
C ALA A 177 14.65 -31.32 8.37
N VAL A 178 14.13 -30.09 8.44
CA VAL A 178 14.04 -29.18 7.28
C VAL A 178 15.45 -28.68 6.90
N VAL A 179 16.24 -28.24 7.88
CA VAL A 179 17.65 -27.84 7.71
C VAL A 179 18.48 -28.94 7.07
N GLU A 180 18.41 -30.17 7.60
CA GLU A 180 19.12 -31.33 7.05
C GLU A 180 18.67 -31.65 5.62
N LYS A 181 17.35 -31.78 5.38
CA LYS A 181 16.76 -32.18 4.09
C LYS A 181 17.06 -31.20 2.95
N PHE A 182 17.07 -29.90 3.23
CA PHE A 182 17.26 -28.87 2.20
C PHE A 182 18.68 -28.27 2.18
N HIS A 183 19.55 -28.72 3.08
CA HIS A 183 20.94 -28.26 3.24
C HIS A 183 21.05 -26.74 3.44
N ILE A 184 20.16 -26.20 4.28
CA ILE A 184 20.10 -24.79 4.68
C ILE A 184 21.21 -24.54 5.70
N LYS A 185 21.94 -23.43 5.58
CA LYS A 185 22.95 -23.00 6.58
C LYS A 185 22.82 -21.53 6.97
N ASP A 186 21.79 -20.90 6.44
CA ASP A 186 21.47 -19.48 6.47
C ASP A 186 21.16 -19.07 7.93
N PRO A 187 21.95 -18.16 8.54
CA PRO A 187 22.16 -18.11 9.99
C PRO A 187 20.92 -17.81 10.83
N ILE A 188 19.91 -17.13 10.30
CA ILE A 188 18.66 -16.77 11.00
C ILE A 188 17.49 -17.70 10.64
N PHE A 189 17.68 -18.71 9.79
CA PHE A 189 16.61 -19.63 9.40
C PHE A 189 15.98 -20.35 10.60
N GLY A 190 16.75 -20.57 11.68
CA GLY A 190 16.23 -21.11 12.94
C GLY A 190 15.22 -20.21 13.66
N ASP A 191 15.24 -18.90 13.38
CA ASP A 191 14.30 -17.91 13.93
C ASP A 191 13.19 -17.53 12.93
N GLN A 192 13.25 -18.01 11.67
CA GLN A 192 12.19 -17.87 10.67
C GLN A 192 11.01 -18.83 10.95
N TRP A 193 10.37 -18.65 12.10
CA TRP A 193 9.23 -19.44 12.57
C TRP A 193 8.06 -19.48 11.58
N HIS A 194 7.89 -18.45 10.74
CA HIS A 194 6.87 -18.42 9.69
C HIS A 194 7.11 -19.47 8.60
N LEU A 195 8.34 -19.99 8.45
CA LEU A 195 8.69 -21.12 7.57
C LEU A 195 8.61 -22.45 8.31
N VAL A 196 9.15 -22.52 9.54
CA VAL A 196 9.12 -23.72 10.40
C VAL A 196 8.92 -23.34 11.87
N ASN A 197 7.72 -23.60 12.40
CA ASN A 197 7.33 -23.20 13.75
C ASN A 197 7.39 -24.38 14.75
N ASP A 198 8.57 -24.69 15.31
CA ASP A 198 8.70 -25.78 16.29
C ASP A 198 7.93 -25.52 17.61
N ASP A 199 7.65 -24.25 17.96
CA ASP A 199 6.83 -23.86 19.12
C ASP A 199 5.33 -24.17 18.91
N MET A 200 4.82 -23.88 17.71
CA MET A 200 3.41 -24.04 17.32
C MET A 200 3.32 -24.70 15.92
N PRO A 201 3.50 -26.03 15.80
CA PRO A 201 3.73 -26.71 14.51
C PRO A 201 2.62 -26.60 13.46
N ARG A 202 1.42 -26.14 13.81
CA ARG A 202 0.32 -25.90 12.85
C ARG A 202 0.25 -24.44 12.34
N ASN A 203 1.16 -23.57 12.79
CA ASN A 203 1.18 -22.14 12.51
C ASN A 203 2.43 -21.73 11.72
N MET A 204 2.54 -22.19 10.48
CA MET A 204 3.63 -21.87 9.55
C MET A 204 3.11 -21.90 8.11
N MET A 205 3.81 -21.24 7.18
CA MET A 205 3.43 -21.18 5.76
C MET A 205 3.52 -22.55 5.02
N ASN A 206 3.99 -23.61 5.69
CA ASN A 206 4.07 -24.99 5.18
C ASN A 206 4.72 -25.10 3.78
N VAL A 207 5.90 -24.48 3.61
CA VAL A 207 6.63 -24.42 2.34
C VAL A 207 7.30 -25.75 1.94
N THR A 208 7.53 -26.64 2.91
CA THR A 208 8.35 -27.84 2.72
C THR A 208 7.83 -28.86 1.68
N PRO A 209 6.50 -29.01 1.41
CA PRO A 209 6.01 -29.86 0.33
C PRO A 209 6.30 -29.26 -1.05
N ALA A 210 6.19 -27.93 -1.20
CA ALA A 210 6.50 -27.23 -2.45
C ALA A 210 8.00 -27.33 -2.76
N TRP A 211 8.87 -27.00 -1.79
CA TRP A 211 10.32 -27.13 -1.92
C TRP A 211 10.76 -28.57 -2.21
N ALA A 212 10.13 -29.57 -1.58
CA ALA A 212 10.41 -30.99 -1.84
C ALA A 212 10.01 -31.45 -3.25
N ALA A 213 9.08 -30.74 -3.90
CA ALA A 213 8.67 -30.97 -5.28
C ALA A 213 9.43 -30.09 -6.29
N GLY A 214 10.53 -29.43 -5.88
CA GLY A 214 11.32 -28.55 -6.75
C GLY A 214 10.63 -27.22 -7.10
N VAL A 215 9.62 -26.82 -6.32
CA VAL A 215 8.90 -25.56 -6.48
C VAL A 215 9.49 -24.53 -5.52
N THR A 216 10.09 -23.49 -6.09
CA THR A 216 11.01 -22.53 -5.46
C THR A 216 10.81 -21.09 -5.95
N GLY A 217 9.84 -20.85 -6.83
CA GLY A 217 9.56 -19.55 -7.47
C GLY A 217 10.29 -19.33 -8.79
N LYS A 218 11.10 -20.30 -9.21
CA LYS A 218 12.03 -20.21 -10.34
C LYS A 218 11.36 -19.72 -11.62
N GLY A 219 11.82 -18.57 -12.13
CA GLY A 219 11.34 -17.98 -13.39
C GLY A 219 10.12 -17.07 -13.25
N VAL A 220 9.65 -16.79 -12.03
CA VAL A 220 8.61 -15.78 -11.75
C VAL A 220 9.28 -14.49 -11.26
N ILE A 221 8.83 -13.34 -11.77
CA ILE A 221 9.26 -12.01 -11.29
C ILE A 221 8.17 -11.44 -10.38
N VAL A 222 8.55 -11.02 -9.17
CA VAL A 222 7.74 -10.24 -8.23
C VAL A 222 8.35 -8.85 -8.12
N ALA A 223 7.56 -7.79 -8.23
CA ALA A 223 8.00 -6.42 -8.04
C ALA A 223 7.55 -5.88 -6.68
N MET A 224 8.50 -5.28 -5.93
CA MET A 224 8.23 -4.54 -4.71
C MET A 224 7.94 -3.09 -5.05
N VAL A 225 6.71 -2.65 -4.87
CA VAL A 225 6.29 -1.25 -5.06
C VAL A 225 6.38 -0.57 -3.69
N ASP A 226 7.53 0.02 -3.36
CA ASP A 226 7.85 0.38 -1.96
C ASP A 226 8.91 1.52 -1.82
N ASP A 227 9.66 1.59 -0.73
CA ASP A 227 10.73 2.58 -0.47
C ASP A 227 12.13 2.21 -1.01
N GLY A 228 12.27 1.04 -1.64
CA GLY A 228 13.49 0.61 -2.33
C GLY A 228 13.83 -0.86 -2.07
N VAL A 229 14.79 -1.39 -2.84
CA VAL A 229 15.35 -2.73 -2.64
C VAL A 229 16.87 -2.64 -2.71
N ASP A 230 17.57 -3.02 -1.63
CA ASP A 230 19.02 -3.14 -1.64
C ASP A 230 19.48 -4.34 -2.47
N PHE A 231 19.52 -4.14 -3.79
CA PHE A 231 20.00 -5.11 -4.76
C PHE A 231 21.50 -5.42 -4.64
N THR A 232 22.23 -4.71 -3.75
CA THR A 232 23.63 -5.00 -3.43
C THR A 232 23.82 -5.90 -2.21
N SER A 233 22.75 -6.22 -1.49
CA SER A 233 22.78 -7.21 -0.41
C SER A 233 23.17 -8.59 -0.96
N ASP A 234 24.12 -9.27 -0.31
CA ASP A 234 24.59 -10.60 -0.72
C ASP A 234 23.44 -11.64 -0.75
N ASP A 235 22.38 -11.40 0.03
CA ASP A 235 21.15 -12.18 0.10
C ASP A 235 20.25 -12.05 -1.16
N LEU A 236 20.10 -10.81 -1.67
CA LEU A 236 19.17 -10.47 -2.75
C LEU A 236 19.83 -10.34 -4.13
N ALA A 237 21.13 -10.06 -4.21
CA ALA A 237 21.82 -9.71 -5.47
C ALA A 237 21.73 -10.80 -6.55
N ALA A 238 21.68 -12.09 -6.16
CA ALA A 238 21.49 -13.20 -7.10
C ALA A 238 20.06 -13.24 -7.68
N ASN A 239 19.07 -12.76 -6.93
CA ASN A 239 17.64 -12.78 -7.26
C ASN A 239 17.12 -11.43 -7.76
N TYR A 240 17.92 -10.37 -7.77
CA TYR A 240 17.54 -9.10 -8.38
C TYR A 240 17.22 -9.23 -9.89
N ASP A 241 16.23 -8.46 -10.36
CA ASP A 241 15.94 -8.19 -11.77
C ASP A 241 15.99 -6.68 -12.05
N ALA A 242 17.05 -6.26 -12.74
CA ALA A 242 17.23 -4.88 -13.17
C ALA A 242 16.24 -4.45 -14.27
N ALA A 243 15.67 -5.38 -15.04
CA ALA A 243 14.81 -5.03 -16.19
C ALA A 243 13.41 -4.59 -15.75
N GLY A 244 12.84 -5.25 -14.74
CA GLY A 244 11.60 -4.85 -14.08
C GLY A 244 11.76 -3.77 -13.01
N SER A 245 12.96 -3.23 -12.78
CA SER A 245 13.22 -2.24 -11.72
C SER A 245 13.26 -0.79 -12.21
N TYR A 246 12.89 0.15 -11.33
CA TYR A 246 13.01 1.60 -11.54
C TYR A 246 12.85 2.41 -10.25
N ASP A 247 13.41 3.61 -10.21
CA ASP A 247 13.18 4.61 -9.16
C ASP A 247 12.31 5.76 -9.70
N PHE A 248 11.13 5.98 -9.11
CA PHE A 248 10.21 7.08 -9.46
C PHE A 248 10.29 8.28 -8.51
N ASN A 249 11.00 8.15 -7.38
CA ASN A 249 11.29 9.27 -6.49
C ASN A 249 12.45 10.13 -7.05
N ASP A 250 13.48 9.48 -7.60
CA ASP A 250 14.65 10.09 -8.19
C ASP A 250 14.71 9.98 -9.74
N HIS A 251 13.80 9.24 -10.38
CA HIS A 251 13.72 9.05 -11.85
C HIS A 251 15.02 8.54 -12.48
N ASP A 252 15.52 7.39 -11.98
CA ASP A 252 16.65 6.66 -12.56
C ASP A 252 16.49 5.11 -12.44
N PRO A 253 17.34 4.29 -13.09
CA PRO A 253 17.16 2.83 -13.13
C PRO A 253 17.40 2.07 -11.82
N PHE A 254 17.94 2.68 -10.77
CA PHE A 254 18.44 1.98 -9.59
C PHE A 254 17.54 2.24 -8.35
N PRO A 255 16.66 1.30 -7.95
CA PRO A 255 15.75 1.47 -6.81
C PRO A 255 16.45 1.28 -5.45
N GLN A 256 17.68 1.77 -5.31
CA GLN A 256 18.49 1.62 -4.11
C GLN A 256 17.92 2.48 -2.98
N PRO A 257 17.77 1.94 -1.75
CA PRO A 257 17.54 2.74 -0.54
C PRO A 257 18.51 3.93 -0.39
N VAL A 258 17.98 5.13 -0.15
CA VAL A 258 18.77 6.37 0.01
C VAL A 258 18.56 7.03 1.37
N LEU A 259 17.34 7.00 1.91
CA LEU A 259 17.00 7.55 3.22
C LEU A 259 17.33 6.57 4.35
N PHE A 260 17.42 7.11 5.58
CA PHE A 260 17.75 6.31 6.77
C PHE A 260 16.64 5.32 7.15
N ASP A 261 15.44 5.51 6.62
CA ASP A 261 14.24 4.69 6.84
C ASP A 261 13.81 3.90 5.60
N ASP A 262 14.53 3.98 4.46
CA ASP A 262 14.26 3.23 3.20
C ASP A 262 14.53 1.71 3.33
N HIS A 263 14.09 1.09 4.42
CA HIS A 263 14.36 -0.30 4.77
C HIS A 263 13.22 -1.27 4.45
N HIS A 264 12.05 -0.77 4.12
CA HIS A 264 10.81 -1.55 4.11
C HIS A 264 10.74 -2.50 2.92
N GLY A 265 10.91 -1.99 1.69
CA GLY A 265 10.90 -2.82 0.48
C GLY A 265 12.00 -3.88 0.44
N THR A 266 13.14 -3.62 1.10
CA THR A 266 14.25 -4.59 1.23
C THR A 266 13.90 -5.75 2.16
N ARG A 267 13.21 -5.48 3.28
CA ARG A 267 12.74 -6.51 4.22
C ARG A 267 11.69 -7.41 3.58
N CYS A 268 10.71 -6.80 2.91
CA CYS A 268 9.67 -7.49 2.17
C CYS A 268 10.23 -8.31 0.98
N ALA A 269 11.26 -7.81 0.29
CA ALA A 269 11.95 -8.57 -0.77
C ALA A 269 12.59 -9.86 -0.25
N GLY A 270 13.19 -9.82 0.95
CA GLY A 270 13.80 -10.99 1.60
C GLY A 270 12.80 -12.10 1.91
N GLU A 271 11.61 -11.75 2.39
CA GLU A 271 10.54 -12.72 2.69
C GLU A 271 10.12 -13.53 1.46
N ILE A 272 10.15 -12.89 0.29
CA ILE A 272 9.83 -13.52 -0.98
C ILE A 272 11.02 -14.34 -1.50
N ALA A 273 12.20 -13.74 -1.63
CA ALA A 273 13.32 -14.34 -2.34
C ALA A 273 14.72 -14.01 -1.79
N ALA A 274 14.87 -13.89 -0.47
CA ALA A 274 16.15 -14.12 0.19
C ALA A 274 16.75 -15.46 -0.29
N GLY A 275 18.02 -15.45 -0.67
CA GLY A 275 18.68 -16.57 -1.30
C GLY A 275 19.13 -17.61 -0.28
N LYS A 276 18.91 -18.89 -0.55
CA LYS A 276 19.52 -19.97 0.24
C LYS A 276 21.01 -20.11 -0.11
N ASN A 277 21.85 -19.25 0.48
CA ASN A 277 23.22 -18.98 0.07
C ASN A 277 24.23 -18.79 1.25
N ASP A 278 23.83 -19.15 2.47
CA ASP A 278 24.54 -18.98 3.74
C ASP A 278 24.52 -17.54 4.32
N VAL A 279 23.66 -16.64 3.81
CA VAL A 279 23.43 -15.27 4.31
C VAL A 279 22.04 -15.16 4.93
N CYS A 280 21.90 -14.34 5.99
CA CYS A 280 20.64 -14.05 6.67
C CYS A 280 19.68 -15.25 6.82
N GLY A 281 18.64 -15.34 5.99
CA GLY A 281 17.62 -16.40 6.04
C GLY A 281 17.29 -16.92 4.64
N VAL A 282 16.09 -17.48 4.47
CA VAL A 282 15.62 -17.99 3.18
C VAL A 282 14.24 -17.40 2.87
N GLY A 283 14.01 -16.97 1.63
CA GLY A 283 12.70 -16.53 1.17
C GLY A 283 11.79 -17.72 0.84
N ILE A 284 10.47 -17.57 0.97
CA ILE A 284 9.50 -18.64 0.61
C ILE A 284 9.72 -19.15 -0.81
N ALA A 285 10.09 -18.25 -1.73
CA ALA A 285 10.28 -18.50 -3.14
C ALA A 285 11.69 -18.04 -3.58
N TYR A 286 12.72 -18.60 -2.91
CA TYR A 286 14.15 -18.26 -3.03
C TYR A 286 14.83 -18.42 -4.42
N GLU A 287 14.12 -18.85 -5.47
CA GLU A 287 14.58 -18.76 -6.87
C GLU A 287 13.74 -17.81 -7.74
N SER A 288 12.79 -17.09 -7.14
CA SER A 288 12.07 -15.99 -7.81
C SER A 288 13.03 -14.85 -8.13
N LYS A 289 12.61 -13.99 -9.05
CA LYS A 289 13.25 -12.72 -9.31
C LYS A 289 12.51 -11.56 -8.62
N ILE A 290 13.28 -10.63 -8.03
CA ILE A 290 12.77 -9.43 -7.37
C ILE A 290 13.14 -8.20 -8.19
N ALA A 291 12.11 -7.46 -8.61
CA ALA A 291 12.25 -6.10 -9.07
C ALA A 291 11.95 -5.10 -7.95
N GLY A 292 12.65 -3.95 -7.94
CA GLY A 292 12.37 -2.83 -7.04
C GLY A 292 11.76 -1.66 -7.80
N LEU A 293 10.62 -1.15 -7.30
CA LEU A 293 9.90 0.00 -7.84
C LEU A 293 9.78 1.04 -6.71
N ARG A 294 10.79 1.90 -6.60
CA ARG A 294 10.91 2.88 -5.50
C ARG A 294 9.95 4.05 -5.74
N ILE A 295 8.91 4.15 -4.92
CA ILE A 295 7.87 5.19 -4.98
C ILE A 295 7.59 5.87 -3.63
N LEU A 296 7.93 5.25 -2.49
CA LEU A 296 7.46 5.72 -1.17
C LEU A 296 8.40 6.72 -0.47
N SER A 297 9.65 6.83 -0.89
CA SER A 297 10.68 7.64 -0.20
C SER A 297 10.51 9.15 -0.36
N ALA A 298 9.67 9.58 -1.30
CA ALA A 298 9.29 10.97 -1.51
C ALA A 298 7.86 11.06 -2.07
N PRO A 299 7.23 12.25 -2.11
CA PRO A 299 5.97 12.44 -2.79
C PRO A 299 6.08 12.10 -4.29
N VAL A 300 5.15 11.30 -4.80
CA VAL A 300 5.04 10.91 -6.22
C VAL A 300 3.74 11.44 -6.82
N THR A 301 3.62 11.48 -8.15
CA THR A 301 2.35 11.84 -8.80
C THR A 301 1.55 10.63 -9.23
N ASP A 302 0.26 10.82 -9.51
CA ASP A 302 -0.61 9.76 -10.04
C ASP A 302 -0.04 9.13 -11.33
N VAL A 303 0.66 9.89 -12.19
CA VAL A 303 1.36 9.34 -13.37
C VAL A 303 2.60 8.50 -13.03
N ASP A 304 3.28 8.76 -11.91
CA ASP A 304 4.36 7.90 -11.41
C ASP A 304 3.79 6.60 -10.84
N GLU A 305 2.75 6.69 -10.02
CA GLU A 305 2.09 5.54 -9.39
C GLU A 305 1.46 4.62 -10.44
N ALA A 306 0.75 5.19 -11.41
CA ALA A 306 0.19 4.46 -12.55
C ALA A 306 1.26 3.80 -13.44
N ALA A 307 2.43 4.43 -13.61
CA ALA A 307 3.54 3.85 -14.34
C ALA A 307 4.19 2.71 -13.54
N ALA A 308 4.42 2.88 -12.24
CA ALA A 308 4.98 1.85 -11.35
C ALA A 308 4.07 0.60 -11.30
N LEU A 309 2.76 0.78 -11.14
CA LEU A 309 1.78 -0.32 -11.14
C LEU A 309 1.70 -1.10 -12.47
N ASN A 310 2.34 -0.65 -13.54
CA ASN A 310 2.45 -1.36 -14.82
C ASN A 310 3.90 -1.59 -15.29
N TYR A 311 4.92 -1.25 -14.49
CA TYR A 311 6.30 -1.28 -14.95
C TYR A 311 6.79 -2.73 -15.18
N GLY A 312 7.06 -3.04 -16.45
CA GLY A 312 7.47 -4.39 -16.86
C GLY A 312 6.33 -5.44 -16.87
N PHE A 313 5.06 -5.04 -16.76
CA PHE A 313 3.87 -5.90 -16.55
C PHE A 313 3.63 -7.09 -17.51
N GLN A 314 4.40 -7.22 -18.59
CA GLN A 314 4.39 -8.41 -19.44
C GLN A 314 5.29 -9.54 -18.88
N ASN A 315 6.36 -9.17 -18.17
CA ASN A 315 7.31 -10.08 -17.51
C ASN A 315 7.06 -10.13 -15.99
N THR A 316 6.92 -8.96 -15.36
CA THR A 316 6.53 -8.80 -13.95
C THR A 316 5.19 -9.48 -13.72
N SER A 317 5.18 -10.51 -12.87
CA SER A 317 4.01 -11.35 -12.69
C SER A 317 3.13 -10.91 -11.51
N ILE A 318 3.78 -10.53 -10.41
CA ILE A 318 3.13 -10.12 -9.17
C ILE A 318 3.69 -8.77 -8.75
N TYR A 319 2.83 -7.87 -8.27
CA TYR A 319 3.20 -6.61 -7.63
C TYR A 319 2.80 -6.71 -6.16
N SER A 320 3.78 -6.58 -5.26
CA SER A 320 3.56 -6.57 -3.82
C SER A 320 3.60 -5.13 -3.31
N CYS A 321 2.52 -4.72 -2.64
CA CYS A 321 2.26 -3.34 -2.25
C CYS A 321 1.93 -3.26 -0.75
N SER A 322 2.93 -2.94 0.06
CA SER A 322 2.81 -2.85 1.52
C SER A 322 2.55 -1.41 1.99
N TRP A 323 1.64 -0.72 1.30
CA TRP A 323 1.31 0.71 1.48
C TRP A 323 -0.16 1.00 1.16
N GLY A 324 -0.61 2.20 1.56
CA GLY A 324 -1.96 2.67 1.28
C GLY A 324 -2.18 4.14 1.67
N PRO A 325 -3.45 4.52 1.93
CA PRO A 325 -3.82 5.73 2.68
C PRO A 325 -3.28 5.71 4.13
N PRO A 326 -3.51 6.77 4.92
CA PRO A 326 -3.21 6.74 6.35
C PRO A 326 -4.17 5.81 7.12
N ASP A 327 -3.62 4.77 7.77
CA ASP A 327 -4.35 3.81 8.61
C ASP A 327 -4.76 4.43 9.99
N ASP A 328 -5.43 5.59 9.98
CA ASP A 328 -5.63 6.48 11.14
C ASP A 328 -7.01 6.40 11.81
N GLY A 329 -7.91 5.58 11.29
CA GLY A 329 -9.31 5.44 11.73
C GLY A 329 -10.23 6.55 11.22
N ARG A 330 -9.82 7.29 10.17
CA ARG A 330 -10.51 8.52 9.68
C ARG A 330 -10.46 8.67 8.17
N SER A 331 -9.32 8.32 7.56
CA SER A 331 -9.04 8.49 6.14
C SER A 331 -10.01 7.69 5.26
N MET A 332 -10.30 8.17 4.06
CA MET A 332 -11.09 7.43 3.07
C MET A 332 -10.61 7.86 1.67
N GLU A 333 -9.57 7.20 1.17
CA GLU A 333 -8.94 7.48 -0.12
C GLU A 333 -8.81 6.17 -0.91
N GLY A 334 -8.88 6.27 -2.24
CA GLY A 334 -8.58 5.19 -3.15
C GLY A 334 -7.75 5.67 -4.35
N PRO A 335 -7.34 4.75 -5.23
CA PRO A 335 -6.64 5.08 -6.45
C PRO A 335 -7.40 6.11 -7.30
N SER A 336 -6.67 7.08 -7.85
CA SER A 336 -7.19 8.07 -8.79
C SER A 336 -7.70 7.41 -10.08
N TYR A 337 -8.30 8.18 -10.99
CA TYR A 337 -8.75 7.64 -12.28
C TYR A 337 -7.61 6.96 -13.03
N LEU A 338 -6.42 7.57 -13.02
CA LEU A 338 -5.22 7.07 -13.69
C LEU A 338 -4.68 5.79 -13.03
N ASN A 339 -4.70 5.70 -11.69
CA ASN A 339 -4.20 4.53 -10.98
C ASN A 339 -5.19 3.36 -11.12
N ARG A 340 -6.51 3.64 -11.15
CA ARG A 340 -7.55 2.65 -11.51
C ARG A 340 -7.42 2.18 -12.96
N LYS A 341 -7.05 3.05 -13.90
CA LYS A 341 -6.67 2.65 -15.28
C LYS A 341 -5.46 1.72 -15.27
N ALA A 342 -4.42 2.01 -14.49
CA ALA A 342 -3.23 1.17 -14.39
C ALA A 342 -3.54 -0.22 -13.81
N MET A 343 -4.29 -0.31 -12.70
CA MET A 343 -4.72 -1.61 -12.17
C MET A 343 -5.55 -2.39 -13.20
N LEU A 344 -6.50 -1.73 -13.89
CA LEU A 344 -7.32 -2.36 -14.93
C LEU A 344 -6.48 -2.87 -16.12
N ASN A 345 -5.53 -2.07 -16.60
CA ASN A 345 -4.59 -2.45 -17.66
C ASN A 345 -3.70 -3.64 -17.22
N GLY A 346 -3.25 -3.63 -15.96
CA GLY A 346 -2.51 -4.71 -15.34
C GLY A 346 -3.29 -6.03 -15.39
N VAL A 347 -4.53 -6.07 -14.88
CA VAL A 347 -5.33 -7.30 -14.83
C VAL A 347 -5.91 -7.74 -16.19
N GLN A 348 -6.06 -6.84 -17.16
CA GLN A 348 -6.56 -7.20 -18.50
C GLN A 348 -5.47 -7.59 -19.49
N ASN A 349 -4.32 -6.89 -19.48
CA ASN A 349 -3.30 -7.01 -20.52
C ASN A 349 -1.97 -7.58 -20.01
N GLY A 350 -1.70 -7.54 -18.71
CA GLY A 350 -0.46 -8.05 -18.10
C GLY A 350 -0.24 -9.55 -18.29
N ARG A 351 1.03 -9.99 -18.21
CA ARG A 351 1.49 -11.37 -18.42
C ARG A 351 0.97 -12.01 -19.72
N GLY A 352 0.84 -11.21 -20.79
CA GLY A 352 0.22 -11.63 -22.05
C GLY A 352 -1.27 -11.95 -21.91
N GLY A 353 -2.06 -11.04 -21.33
CA GLY A 353 -3.52 -11.17 -21.19
C GLY A 353 -4.02 -12.11 -20.08
N LYS A 354 -3.13 -12.56 -19.18
CA LYS A 354 -3.52 -13.34 -17.98
C LYS A 354 -3.82 -12.45 -16.78
N GLY A 355 -3.37 -11.20 -16.84
CA GLY A 355 -3.46 -10.23 -15.78
C GLY A 355 -2.32 -10.34 -14.78
N SER A 356 -1.68 -9.20 -14.51
CA SER A 356 -0.80 -8.97 -13.36
C SER A 356 -1.58 -9.21 -12.06
N ILE A 357 -0.90 -9.75 -11.05
CA ILE A 357 -1.47 -10.01 -9.74
C ILE A 357 -1.02 -8.90 -8.79
N PHE A 358 -1.96 -8.10 -8.30
CA PHE A 358 -1.67 -7.10 -7.26
C PHE A 358 -1.95 -7.70 -5.89
N VAL A 359 -1.02 -7.56 -4.94
CA VAL A 359 -1.17 -8.05 -3.56
C VAL A 359 -0.97 -6.87 -2.63
N PHE A 360 -1.97 -6.58 -1.80
CA PHE A 360 -1.95 -5.46 -0.86
C PHE A 360 -2.06 -5.94 0.59
N ALA A 361 -1.24 -5.37 1.46
CA ALA A 361 -1.36 -5.49 2.91
C ALA A 361 -2.67 -4.82 3.37
N SER A 362 -3.47 -5.48 4.23
CA SER A 362 -4.82 -4.99 4.55
C SER A 362 -4.84 -3.65 5.30
N GLY A 363 -3.88 -3.39 6.19
CA GLY A 363 -3.84 -2.17 7.01
C GLY A 363 -3.46 -2.45 8.46
N ASN A 364 -2.82 -1.47 9.10
CA ASN A 364 -2.33 -1.53 10.49
C ASN A 364 -3.20 -0.70 11.47
N GLY A 365 -4.31 -0.14 11.01
CA GLY A 365 -5.15 0.81 11.73
C GLY A 365 -6.21 0.20 12.65
N ALA A 366 -6.25 -1.12 12.87
CA ALA A 366 -7.33 -1.75 13.64
C ALA A 366 -7.44 -1.19 15.07
N SER A 367 -6.31 -0.86 15.72
CA SER A 367 -6.29 -0.20 17.04
C SER A 367 -6.72 1.28 17.03
N SER A 368 -6.66 1.94 15.86
CA SER A 368 -7.34 3.21 15.59
C SER A 368 -8.86 3.03 15.35
N GLY A 369 -9.35 1.79 15.26
CA GLY A 369 -10.71 1.47 14.83
C GLY A 369 -10.90 1.66 13.34
N ASP A 370 -9.85 1.46 12.53
CA ASP A 370 -9.92 1.50 11.07
C ASP A 370 -10.32 0.16 10.43
N GLN A 371 -10.69 0.22 9.14
CA GLN A 371 -11.19 -0.89 8.35
C GLN A 371 -10.76 -0.75 6.88
N CYS A 372 -10.15 -1.80 6.34
CA CYS A 372 -9.66 -1.91 4.96
C CYS A 372 -10.71 -1.77 3.84
N ASN A 373 -11.99 -1.52 4.15
CA ASN A 373 -13.00 -1.15 3.17
C ASN A 373 -13.09 0.36 2.90
N PHE A 374 -12.39 1.19 3.69
CA PHE A 374 -12.22 2.64 3.48
C PHE A 374 -10.92 2.98 2.70
N ASP A 375 -10.07 1.98 2.46
CA ASP A 375 -8.93 2.04 1.54
C ASP A 375 -9.35 1.45 0.18
N GLY A 376 -9.28 2.28 -0.86
CA GLY A 376 -9.70 1.89 -2.21
C GLY A 376 -8.68 1.04 -2.99
N TYR A 377 -7.47 0.83 -2.45
CA TYR A 377 -6.50 -0.13 -3.00
C TYR A 377 -6.81 -1.53 -2.49
N THR A 378 -7.03 -1.68 -1.19
CA THR A 378 -7.37 -2.97 -0.55
C THR A 378 -8.83 -3.39 -0.79
N ASN A 379 -9.76 -2.47 -0.99
CA ASN A 379 -11.14 -2.82 -1.38
C ASN A 379 -11.34 -3.10 -2.89
N SER A 380 -10.28 -2.94 -3.70
CA SER A 380 -10.31 -3.18 -5.14
C SER A 380 -10.54 -4.66 -5.46
N ILE A 381 -11.43 -4.97 -6.42
CA ILE A 381 -11.58 -6.36 -6.89
C ILE A 381 -10.32 -6.88 -7.61
N PHE A 382 -9.40 -5.98 -8.00
CA PHE A 382 -8.18 -6.29 -8.76
C PHE A 382 -6.98 -6.69 -7.88
N SER A 383 -7.09 -6.53 -6.56
CA SER A 383 -6.07 -6.95 -5.59
C SER A 383 -6.39 -8.29 -4.94
N VAL A 384 -5.38 -8.92 -4.35
CA VAL A 384 -5.52 -9.87 -3.26
C VAL A 384 -5.18 -9.13 -1.98
N THR A 385 -6.15 -8.97 -1.09
CA THR A 385 -5.98 -8.24 0.17
C THR A 385 -5.68 -9.21 1.30
N VAL A 386 -4.53 -8.98 1.96
CA VAL A 386 -3.88 -9.91 2.87
C VAL A 386 -3.75 -9.29 4.26
N ALA A 387 -4.46 -9.87 5.23
CA ALA A 387 -4.38 -9.52 6.64
C ALA A 387 -3.32 -10.38 7.38
N ALA A 388 -3.07 -10.11 8.65
CA ALA A 388 -2.03 -10.78 9.44
C ALA A 388 -2.56 -11.74 10.51
N VAL A 389 -1.76 -12.77 10.81
CA VAL A 389 -1.83 -13.63 12.01
C VAL A 389 -0.47 -13.76 12.69
N ASP A 390 -0.43 -13.87 14.02
CA ASP A 390 0.82 -14.08 14.75
C ASP A 390 1.29 -15.56 14.72
N TYR A 391 2.45 -15.84 15.32
CA TYR A 391 2.99 -17.21 15.42
C TYR A 391 2.14 -18.19 16.25
N LYS A 392 1.15 -17.70 16.99
CA LYS A 392 0.14 -18.51 17.71
C LYS A 392 -1.13 -18.70 16.86
N GLY A 393 -1.18 -18.10 15.67
CA GLY A 393 -2.33 -18.12 14.77
C GLY A 393 -3.43 -17.13 15.17
N LEU A 394 -3.12 -16.17 16.05
CA LEU A 394 -4.07 -15.21 16.59
C LEU A 394 -4.05 -13.90 15.79
N HIS A 395 -5.16 -13.16 15.81
CA HIS A 395 -5.28 -11.85 15.19
C HIS A 395 -4.43 -10.78 15.91
N PRO A 396 -3.47 -10.11 15.24
CA PRO A 396 -2.68 -9.04 15.83
C PRO A 396 -3.49 -7.75 15.96
N TYR A 397 -3.22 -6.97 17.02
CA TYR A 397 -3.95 -5.74 17.38
C TYR A 397 -3.97 -4.62 16.30
N TYR A 398 -3.11 -4.70 15.29
CA TYR A 398 -3.01 -3.75 14.20
C TYR A 398 -3.81 -4.17 12.96
N SER A 399 -4.02 -5.46 12.73
CA SER A 399 -4.45 -5.98 11.43
C SER A 399 -5.89 -5.60 11.12
N GLU A 400 -6.12 -4.83 10.07
CA GLU A 400 -7.48 -4.35 9.75
C GLU A 400 -8.41 -5.45 9.25
N ALA A 401 -9.67 -5.36 9.69
CA ALA A 401 -10.75 -6.28 9.36
C ALA A 401 -11.79 -5.61 8.45
N CYS A 402 -12.13 -6.23 7.33
CA CYS A 402 -13.17 -5.76 6.42
C CYS A 402 -13.68 -6.90 5.53
N ALA A 403 -14.75 -6.67 4.77
CA ALA A 403 -15.33 -7.67 3.87
C ALA A 403 -14.50 -7.93 2.59
N ALA A 404 -13.46 -7.13 2.34
CA ALA A 404 -12.52 -7.31 1.23
C ALA A 404 -11.30 -8.21 1.58
N ASN A 405 -11.06 -8.51 2.86
CA ASN A 405 -9.99 -9.41 3.27
C ASN A 405 -10.22 -10.80 2.65
N MET A 406 -9.25 -11.27 1.87
CA MET A 406 -9.36 -12.55 1.15
C MET A 406 -8.73 -13.69 1.94
N VAL A 407 -7.56 -13.46 2.52
CA VAL A 407 -6.76 -14.44 3.29
C VAL A 407 -5.89 -13.74 4.33
N VAL A 408 -5.31 -14.53 5.24
CA VAL A 408 -4.20 -14.11 6.12
C VAL A 408 -2.91 -14.86 5.84
N THR A 409 -1.80 -14.28 6.28
CA THR A 409 -0.48 -14.91 6.39
C THR A 409 0.21 -14.43 7.67
N TYR A 410 1.36 -15.02 7.99
CA TYR A 410 2.03 -14.80 9.27
C TYR A 410 2.77 -13.46 9.35
N SER A 411 2.74 -12.80 10.51
CA SER A 411 3.49 -11.57 10.78
C SER A 411 3.77 -11.39 12.29
N SER A 412 4.30 -10.24 12.69
CA SER A 412 4.58 -9.87 14.08
C SER A 412 3.35 -9.95 14.98
N GLY A 413 3.57 -10.39 16.22
CA GLY A 413 2.52 -10.50 17.23
C GLY A 413 2.89 -11.51 18.32
N GLY A 414 2.18 -11.43 19.45
CA GLY A 414 2.28 -12.40 20.55
C GLY A 414 3.66 -12.52 21.24
N GLY A 415 4.65 -11.72 20.86
CA GLY A 415 6.05 -11.81 21.30
C GLY A 415 7.07 -12.26 20.24
N ARG A 416 6.66 -12.45 18.97
CA ARG A 416 7.55 -12.74 17.83
C ARG A 416 7.40 -11.70 16.72
N SER A 417 8.37 -11.66 15.81
CA SER A 417 8.42 -10.81 14.60
C SER A 417 8.98 -11.61 13.43
N ILE A 418 8.80 -11.14 12.21
CA ILE A 418 9.38 -11.74 11.01
C ILE A 418 10.91 -11.46 10.98
N HIS A 419 11.63 -12.48 10.50
CA HIS A 419 13.09 -12.48 10.37
C HIS A 419 13.43 -12.58 8.88
N THR A 420 14.17 -11.61 8.35
CA THR A 420 14.36 -11.39 6.90
C THR A 420 15.64 -10.56 6.64
N THR A 421 15.98 -10.30 5.38
CA THR A 421 17.04 -9.37 4.95
C THR A 421 16.77 -7.95 5.50
N ASP A 422 17.81 -7.14 5.67
CA ASP A 422 17.70 -5.69 5.90
C ASP A 422 18.71 -4.93 5.04
N VAL A 423 18.61 -3.59 5.00
CA VAL A 423 19.50 -2.76 4.16
C VAL A 423 20.94 -2.81 4.67
N GLY A 424 21.87 -3.03 3.74
CA GLY A 424 23.31 -3.09 3.98
C GLY A 424 23.85 -4.52 4.00
N LYS A 425 25.10 -4.67 3.53
CA LYS A 425 25.76 -5.97 3.30
C LYS A 425 25.72 -6.93 4.50
N ASN A 426 25.02 -8.07 4.34
CA ASN A 426 24.78 -9.09 5.37
C ASN A 426 24.05 -8.57 6.62
N THR A 427 23.22 -7.53 6.49
CA THR A 427 22.34 -7.04 7.56
C THR A 427 21.01 -7.78 7.47
N CYS A 428 20.48 -8.18 8.63
CA CYS A 428 19.24 -8.93 8.72
C CYS A 428 18.33 -8.28 9.78
N SER A 429 17.03 -8.23 9.50
CA SER A 429 16.02 -7.76 10.44
C SER A 429 15.48 -8.92 11.26
N THR A 430 15.31 -8.71 12.56
CA THR A 430 14.67 -9.65 13.50
C THR A 430 13.36 -9.09 14.07
N SER A 431 12.88 -7.98 13.51
CA SER A 431 11.81 -7.15 14.09
C SER A 431 10.82 -6.63 13.04
N HIS A 432 10.68 -7.29 11.90
CA HIS A 432 9.73 -6.88 10.87
C HIS A 432 8.31 -7.40 11.16
N GLY A 433 7.30 -6.69 10.67
CA GLY A 433 5.92 -6.93 11.04
C GLY A 433 4.90 -6.09 10.26
N GLY A 434 3.80 -5.75 10.95
CA GLY A 434 2.59 -5.20 10.33
C GLY A 434 1.92 -6.15 9.32
N THR A 435 0.84 -5.70 8.69
CA THR A 435 0.29 -6.40 7.52
C THR A 435 1.23 -6.36 6.31
N SER A 436 2.25 -5.50 6.36
CA SER A 436 3.32 -5.36 5.37
C SER A 436 4.23 -6.55 5.20
N ALA A 437 4.45 -7.35 6.24
CA ALA A 437 5.15 -8.63 6.13
C ALA A 437 4.20 -9.77 5.69
N ALA A 438 2.88 -9.60 5.89
CA ALA A 438 1.89 -10.59 5.46
C ALA A 438 1.78 -10.66 3.91
N ALA A 439 1.66 -9.51 3.24
CA ALA A 439 1.51 -9.45 1.78
C ALA A 439 2.69 -10.05 0.96
N PRO A 440 3.97 -9.88 1.34
CA PRO A 440 5.12 -10.56 0.76
C PRO A 440 5.04 -12.08 0.85
N LEU A 441 4.72 -12.66 2.02
CA LEU A 441 4.61 -14.12 2.18
C LEU A 441 3.50 -14.69 1.27
N ALA A 442 2.37 -13.98 1.12
CA ALA A 442 1.33 -14.36 0.16
C ALA A 442 1.80 -14.26 -1.30
N SER A 443 2.49 -13.16 -1.64
CA SER A 443 3.09 -12.93 -2.97
C SER A 443 4.06 -14.05 -3.35
N ALA A 444 4.85 -14.54 -2.39
CA ALA A 444 5.76 -15.64 -2.58
C ALA A 444 5.04 -16.99 -2.81
N VAL A 445 3.95 -17.28 -2.08
CA VAL A 445 3.10 -18.46 -2.35
C VAL A 445 2.50 -18.42 -3.76
N PHE A 446 2.11 -17.23 -4.24
CA PHE A 446 1.64 -17.08 -5.61
C PHE A 446 2.78 -17.30 -6.62
N ALA A 447 4.01 -16.87 -6.32
CA ALA A 447 5.18 -17.17 -7.16
C ALA A 447 5.49 -18.68 -7.23
N LEU A 448 5.36 -19.43 -6.12
CA LEU A 448 5.47 -20.89 -6.12
C LEU A 448 4.42 -21.53 -7.07
N ALA A 449 3.16 -21.08 -7.01
CA ALA A 449 2.12 -21.58 -7.91
C ALA A 449 2.36 -21.20 -9.38
N LEU A 450 2.84 -19.99 -9.66
CA LEU A 450 3.10 -19.53 -11.03
C LEU A 450 4.28 -20.25 -11.70
N GLN A 451 5.27 -20.75 -10.96
CA GLN A 451 6.36 -21.57 -11.52
C GLN A 451 5.81 -22.84 -12.19
N ILE A 452 4.84 -23.51 -11.56
CA ILE A 452 4.26 -24.76 -12.08
C ILE A 452 3.08 -24.51 -13.04
N ARG A 453 2.43 -23.35 -12.92
CA ARG A 453 1.22 -22.98 -13.66
C ARG A 453 1.27 -21.50 -14.12
N PRO A 454 2.15 -21.16 -15.07
CA PRO A 454 2.26 -19.80 -15.60
C PRO A 454 1.03 -19.35 -16.40
N ASP A 455 0.08 -20.26 -16.65
CA ASP A 455 -1.21 -20.04 -17.30
C ASP A 455 -2.31 -19.48 -16.39
N LEU A 456 -2.15 -19.52 -15.05
CA LEU A 456 -3.15 -18.99 -14.11
C LEU A 456 -3.38 -17.50 -14.32
N THR A 457 -4.65 -17.09 -14.39
CA THR A 457 -5.04 -15.68 -14.42
C THR A 457 -5.04 -15.05 -13.03
N TRP A 458 -5.11 -13.72 -12.95
CA TRP A 458 -5.29 -13.00 -11.70
C TRP A 458 -6.51 -13.48 -10.89
N ARG A 459 -7.61 -13.86 -11.56
CA ARG A 459 -8.80 -14.45 -10.93
C ARG A 459 -8.60 -15.89 -10.48
N ASP A 460 -7.81 -16.69 -11.17
CA ASP A 460 -7.48 -18.05 -10.71
C ASP A 460 -6.71 -18.02 -9.38
N VAL A 461 -5.81 -17.04 -9.20
CA VAL A 461 -5.09 -16.82 -7.93
C VAL A 461 -6.06 -16.48 -6.79
N GLN A 462 -7.04 -15.60 -7.02
CA GLN A 462 -8.09 -15.29 -6.05
C GLN A 462 -8.98 -16.53 -5.74
N HIS A 463 -9.45 -17.24 -6.77
CA HIS A 463 -10.24 -18.47 -6.59
C HIS A 463 -9.46 -19.57 -5.84
N LEU A 464 -8.14 -19.69 -6.05
CA LEU A 464 -7.29 -20.62 -5.30
C LEU A 464 -7.20 -20.20 -3.83
N CYS A 465 -7.13 -18.90 -3.50
CA CYS A 465 -7.19 -18.42 -2.12
C CYS A 465 -8.48 -18.87 -1.43
N VAL A 466 -9.64 -18.63 -2.05
CA VAL A 466 -10.98 -19.01 -1.54
C VAL A 466 -11.17 -20.52 -1.36
N ARG A 467 -10.38 -21.35 -2.06
CA ARG A 467 -10.55 -22.81 -2.08
C ARG A 467 -9.43 -23.62 -1.40
N ALA A 468 -8.27 -23.02 -1.14
CA ALA A 468 -7.12 -23.67 -0.50
C ALA A 468 -6.70 -23.06 0.85
N ALA A 469 -7.26 -21.90 1.24
CA ALA A 469 -7.01 -21.33 2.57
C ALA A 469 -7.52 -22.23 3.71
N VAL A 470 -6.79 -22.22 4.83
CA VAL A 470 -7.06 -23.06 6.01
C VAL A 470 -7.64 -22.20 7.12
N ARG A 471 -8.79 -22.62 7.70
CA ARG A 471 -9.40 -21.91 8.84
C ARG A 471 -8.45 -21.93 10.06
N ILE A 472 -7.97 -20.75 10.44
CA ILE A 472 -7.10 -20.52 11.60
C ILE A 472 -7.91 -19.91 12.76
N ASN A 473 -7.41 -20.02 14.00
CA ASN A 473 -8.12 -19.63 15.23
C ASN A 473 -9.63 -19.99 15.20
N PRO A 474 -10.00 -21.28 15.13
CA PRO A 474 -11.37 -21.68 14.80
C PRO A 474 -12.41 -21.24 15.85
N GLU A 475 -12.00 -21.01 17.09
CA GLU A 475 -12.87 -20.55 18.19
C GLU A 475 -13.11 -19.03 18.18
N ASP A 476 -12.55 -18.27 17.24
CA ASP A 476 -12.85 -16.84 17.09
C ASP A 476 -14.32 -16.64 16.69
N PRO A 477 -15.11 -15.82 17.41
CA PRO A 477 -16.53 -15.61 17.13
C PRO A 477 -16.80 -14.85 15.82
N ASP A 478 -15.77 -14.34 15.14
CA ASP A 478 -15.88 -13.68 13.83
C ASP A 478 -16.08 -14.66 12.65
N TRP A 479 -15.96 -15.98 12.88
CA TRP A 479 -16.16 -17.00 11.84
C TRP A 479 -17.65 -17.25 11.54
N GLU A 480 -18.12 -16.74 10.40
CA GLU A 480 -19.46 -17.00 9.85
C GLU A 480 -19.43 -18.05 8.72
N THR A 481 -20.56 -18.74 8.49
CA THR A 481 -20.73 -19.64 7.33
C THR A 481 -21.45 -18.92 6.19
N THR A 482 -20.81 -18.85 5.03
CA THR A 482 -21.35 -18.29 3.77
C THR A 482 -22.44 -19.18 3.16
N ALA A 483 -23.24 -18.69 2.20
CA ALA A 483 -24.31 -19.50 1.60
C ALA A 483 -23.75 -20.58 0.64
N ALA A 484 -22.50 -20.44 0.23
CA ALA A 484 -21.70 -21.48 -0.44
C ALA A 484 -21.14 -22.54 0.54
N GLY A 485 -21.42 -22.44 1.84
CA GLY A 485 -20.98 -23.38 2.88
C GLY A 485 -19.53 -23.24 3.33
N ARG A 486 -18.80 -22.22 2.86
CA ARG A 486 -17.43 -21.91 3.29
C ARG A 486 -17.44 -21.07 4.58
N PRO A 487 -16.48 -21.28 5.51
CA PRO A 487 -16.25 -20.33 6.59
C PRO A 487 -15.63 -19.04 6.03
N TYR A 488 -16.00 -17.89 6.59
CA TYR A 488 -15.41 -16.58 6.31
C TYR A 488 -15.34 -15.76 7.60
N SER A 489 -14.31 -14.93 7.75
CA SER A 489 -14.15 -13.95 8.82
C SER A 489 -13.66 -12.63 8.24
N TYR A 490 -14.10 -11.50 8.79
CA TYR A 490 -13.61 -10.18 8.38
C TYR A 490 -12.15 -9.96 8.79
N LYS A 491 -11.68 -10.63 9.85
CA LYS A 491 -10.27 -10.66 10.27
C LYS A 491 -9.40 -11.55 9.39
N TYR A 492 -9.89 -12.77 9.10
CA TYR A 492 -9.07 -13.84 8.52
C TYR A 492 -9.32 -14.11 7.02
N GLY A 493 -10.32 -13.45 6.43
CA GLY A 493 -10.83 -13.79 5.11
C GLY A 493 -11.38 -15.21 5.09
N TYR A 494 -10.96 -16.00 4.09
CA TYR A 494 -11.22 -17.45 4.04
C TYR A 494 -10.25 -18.30 4.88
N GLY A 495 -9.21 -17.70 5.48
CA GLY A 495 -8.23 -18.38 6.32
C GLY A 495 -6.77 -18.08 5.94
N VAL A 496 -5.85 -18.84 6.53
CA VAL A 496 -4.41 -18.71 6.28
C VAL A 496 -4.00 -19.42 4.99
N LEU A 497 -3.04 -18.85 4.24
CA LEU A 497 -2.41 -19.55 3.12
C LEU A 497 -1.43 -20.63 3.62
N ASP A 498 -1.65 -21.87 3.17
CA ASP A 498 -0.71 -22.97 3.25
C ASP A 498 -0.06 -23.16 1.87
N ALA A 499 1.26 -22.99 1.77
CA ALA A 499 1.98 -23.04 0.49
C ALA A 499 1.91 -24.42 -0.17
N GLY A 500 1.95 -25.51 0.60
CA GLY A 500 1.85 -26.87 0.10
C GLY A 500 0.48 -27.17 -0.49
N LEU A 501 -0.59 -26.83 0.24
CA LEU A 501 -1.98 -27.01 -0.20
C LEU A 501 -2.32 -26.09 -1.38
N TYR A 502 -1.85 -24.84 -1.38
CA TYR A 502 -2.08 -23.89 -2.46
C TYR A 502 -1.40 -24.33 -3.77
N VAL A 503 -0.13 -24.78 -3.70
CA VAL A 503 0.60 -25.31 -4.86
C VAL A 503 -0.04 -26.61 -5.38
N GLU A 504 -0.52 -27.50 -4.51
CA GLU A 504 -1.19 -28.74 -4.96
C GLU A 504 -2.58 -28.48 -5.56
N ALA A 505 -3.34 -27.54 -4.99
CA ALA A 505 -4.58 -27.04 -5.60
C ALA A 505 -4.30 -26.42 -6.99
N ALA A 506 -3.22 -25.65 -7.12
CA ALA A 506 -2.79 -25.06 -8.38
C ALA A 506 -2.42 -26.12 -9.45
N ARG A 507 -1.72 -27.21 -9.10
CA ARG A 507 -1.40 -28.29 -10.06
C ARG A 507 -2.63 -28.79 -10.80
N ASN A 508 -3.69 -29.05 -10.04
CA ASN A 508 -4.93 -29.66 -10.53
C ASN A 508 -5.97 -28.61 -11.00
N TRP A 509 -5.62 -27.32 -10.99
CA TRP A 509 -6.55 -26.23 -11.23
C TRP A 509 -7.02 -26.13 -12.70
N LYS A 510 -8.33 -26.05 -12.91
CA LYS A 510 -8.91 -25.68 -14.20
C LYS A 510 -9.13 -24.17 -14.24
N VAL A 511 -8.38 -23.49 -15.13
CA VAL A 511 -8.51 -22.04 -15.39
C VAL A 511 -9.98 -21.65 -15.57
N VAL A 512 -10.41 -20.62 -14.85
CA VAL A 512 -11.79 -20.14 -14.86
C VAL A 512 -12.13 -19.48 -16.19
N LYS A 513 -13.43 -19.38 -16.49
CA LYS A 513 -13.91 -18.67 -17.68
C LYS A 513 -13.59 -17.16 -17.56
N PRO A 514 -13.54 -16.42 -18.69
CA PRO A 514 -13.39 -14.97 -18.66
C PRO A 514 -14.43 -14.29 -17.77
N GLN A 515 -14.10 -13.11 -17.26
CA GLN A 515 -14.96 -12.37 -16.34
C GLN A 515 -16.25 -11.92 -17.03
N ALA A 516 -17.37 -12.01 -16.29
CA ALA A 516 -18.63 -11.34 -16.58
C ALA A 516 -19.03 -10.47 -15.38
N TYR A 517 -19.92 -9.50 -15.63
CA TYR A 517 -20.40 -8.58 -14.61
C TYR A 517 -21.88 -8.24 -14.87
N LEU A 518 -22.62 -8.06 -13.78
CA LEU A 518 -23.99 -7.54 -13.80
C LEU A 518 -24.03 -6.26 -12.98
N GLU A 519 -23.93 -5.13 -13.66
CA GLU A 519 -24.22 -3.80 -13.12
C GLU A 519 -25.75 -3.67 -12.99
N LEU A 520 -26.25 -3.43 -11.78
CA LEU A 520 -27.67 -3.15 -11.55
C LEU A 520 -27.94 -1.64 -11.66
N PRO A 521 -29.15 -1.21 -12.09
CA PRO A 521 -29.52 0.20 -12.10
C PRO A 521 -29.34 0.84 -10.72
N THR A 522 -28.75 2.04 -10.69
CA THR A 522 -28.65 2.88 -9.50
C THR A 522 -30.04 3.12 -8.91
N VAL A 523 -30.17 2.97 -7.60
CA VAL A 523 -31.41 3.22 -6.86
C VAL A 523 -31.30 4.57 -6.19
N GLU A 524 -32.09 5.53 -6.66
CA GLU A 524 -32.30 6.84 -6.06
C GLU A 524 -33.39 6.77 -4.96
N LEU A 525 -33.16 7.41 -3.82
CA LEU A 525 -34.05 7.40 -2.65
C LEU A 525 -34.54 8.82 -2.36
N ALA A 526 -35.85 9.01 -2.24
CA ALA A 526 -36.50 10.29 -1.90
C ALA A 526 -35.96 11.52 -2.67
N ASN A 527 -35.72 11.38 -3.98
CA ASN A 527 -35.08 12.38 -4.85
C ASN A 527 -33.67 12.79 -4.38
N GLY A 528 -32.88 11.82 -3.92
CA GLY A 528 -31.46 11.99 -3.61
C GLY A 528 -30.66 12.32 -4.87
N ASP A 529 -29.98 13.46 -4.87
CA ASP A 529 -29.19 13.98 -5.98
C ASP A 529 -27.80 14.45 -5.48
N MET A 530 -26.79 14.29 -6.33
CA MET A 530 -25.42 14.72 -6.07
C MET A 530 -24.90 15.54 -7.24
N THR A 531 -24.78 16.84 -6.99
CA THR A 531 -24.16 17.81 -7.89
C THR A 531 -22.69 17.48 -8.19
N ALA A 532 -22.15 18.06 -9.27
CA ALA A 532 -20.78 17.76 -9.73
C ALA A 532 -19.67 18.23 -8.76
N ASP A 533 -19.97 19.20 -7.88
CA ASP A 533 -19.13 19.59 -6.74
C ASP A 533 -19.23 18.64 -5.53
N GLY A 534 -19.89 17.48 -5.68
CA GLY A 534 -20.04 16.46 -4.65
C GLY A 534 -21.10 16.79 -3.58
N LYS A 535 -21.75 17.95 -3.68
CA LYS A 535 -22.77 18.38 -2.73
C LYS A 535 -24.06 17.58 -2.92
N MET A 536 -24.34 16.77 -1.91
CA MET A 536 -25.49 15.88 -1.80
C MET A 536 -26.75 16.59 -1.27
N THR A 537 -27.91 16.32 -1.87
CA THR A 537 -29.23 16.81 -1.43
C THR A 537 -30.30 15.73 -1.57
N GLY A 538 -31.44 15.86 -0.87
CA GLY A 538 -32.48 14.82 -0.84
C GLY A 538 -32.06 13.60 0.00
N GLY A 539 -32.59 12.43 -0.33
CA GLY A 539 -32.32 11.17 0.37
C GLY A 539 -33.28 10.85 1.50
N GLU A 540 -33.36 9.58 1.87
CA GLU A 540 -34.14 9.11 3.02
C GLU A 540 -33.37 9.37 4.33
N PRO A 541 -34.00 9.98 5.36
CA PRO A 541 -33.32 10.25 6.62
C PRO A 541 -32.95 8.93 7.31
N ILE A 542 -31.73 8.85 7.82
CA ILE A 542 -31.31 7.69 8.61
C ILE A 542 -32.05 7.74 9.95
N VAL A 543 -32.82 6.69 10.23
CA VAL A 543 -33.68 6.55 11.40
C VAL A 543 -33.16 5.44 12.32
N ALA A 544 -33.57 5.48 13.59
CA ALA A 544 -33.30 4.40 14.54
C ALA A 544 -33.75 3.03 13.95
N GLY A 545 -32.88 2.03 14.06
CA GLY A 545 -33.03 0.71 13.41
C GLY A 545 -32.56 0.64 11.94
N GLY A 546 -32.26 1.76 11.30
CA GLY A 546 -31.67 1.88 9.95
C GLY A 546 -32.65 1.77 8.78
N VAL A 547 -32.37 2.56 7.73
CA VAL A 547 -33.05 2.51 6.42
C VAL A 547 -32.70 1.19 5.72
N ARG A 548 -33.65 0.62 4.98
CA ARG A 548 -33.50 -0.63 4.22
C ARG A 548 -34.01 -0.44 2.80
N ASN A 549 -33.26 -0.91 1.82
CA ASN A 549 -33.69 -0.94 0.41
C ASN A 549 -33.24 -2.26 -0.24
N SER A 550 -33.99 -2.76 -1.23
CA SER A 550 -33.73 -4.06 -1.85
C SER A 550 -33.81 -4.01 -3.37
N VAL A 551 -32.92 -4.75 -4.03
CA VAL A 551 -32.93 -4.98 -5.49
C VAL A 551 -33.03 -6.46 -5.80
N GLU A 552 -33.89 -6.81 -6.77
CA GLU A 552 -34.08 -8.18 -7.21
C GLU A 552 -33.09 -8.54 -8.34
N VAL A 553 -32.33 -9.61 -8.17
CA VAL A 553 -31.52 -10.25 -9.20
C VAL A 553 -32.26 -11.49 -9.69
N THR A 554 -32.65 -11.52 -10.97
CA THR A 554 -33.37 -12.65 -11.57
C THR A 554 -32.46 -13.47 -12.48
N SER A 555 -32.78 -14.75 -12.67
CA SER A 555 -32.03 -15.65 -13.56
C SER A 555 -31.95 -15.15 -15.01
N ASP A 556 -32.89 -14.30 -15.44
CA ASP A 556 -32.89 -13.72 -16.79
C ASP A 556 -32.01 -12.47 -16.89
N LYS A 557 -31.84 -11.69 -15.81
CA LYS A 557 -30.78 -10.65 -15.74
C LYS A 557 -29.40 -11.29 -15.85
N LEU A 558 -29.16 -12.41 -15.15
CA LEU A 558 -27.89 -13.14 -15.21
C LEU A 558 -27.60 -13.67 -16.63
N LYS A 559 -28.59 -14.30 -17.28
CA LYS A 559 -28.45 -14.76 -18.68
C LYS A 559 -28.16 -13.61 -19.65
N ALA A 560 -28.86 -12.47 -19.50
CA ALA A 560 -28.66 -11.30 -20.34
C ALA A 560 -27.25 -10.69 -20.17
N ALA A 561 -26.73 -10.69 -18.93
CA ALA A 561 -25.36 -10.28 -18.59
C ALA A 561 -24.30 -11.38 -18.83
N ASN A 562 -24.66 -12.51 -19.44
CA ASN A 562 -23.78 -13.65 -19.69
C ASN A 562 -23.10 -14.18 -18.40
N PHE A 563 -23.76 -14.12 -17.25
CA PHE A 563 -23.19 -14.35 -15.91
C PHE A 563 -23.49 -15.75 -15.36
N GLU A 564 -22.48 -16.49 -14.89
CA GLU A 564 -22.61 -17.89 -14.43
C GLU A 564 -22.42 -18.08 -12.92
N THR A 565 -21.29 -17.64 -12.35
CA THR A 565 -20.94 -17.86 -10.92
C THR A 565 -20.44 -16.58 -10.27
N LEU A 566 -20.86 -16.31 -9.03
CA LEU A 566 -20.44 -15.12 -8.27
C LEU A 566 -19.02 -15.24 -7.70
N GLU A 567 -18.27 -14.15 -7.77
CA GLU A 567 -16.91 -14.00 -7.24
C GLU A 567 -16.87 -12.82 -6.26
N HIS A 568 -16.92 -11.58 -6.77
CA HIS A 568 -16.97 -10.36 -5.94
C HIS A 568 -18.35 -9.69 -6.01
N VAL A 569 -18.72 -8.96 -4.95
CA VAL A 569 -19.81 -7.96 -4.99
C VAL A 569 -19.22 -6.60 -4.65
N THR A 570 -19.54 -5.57 -5.44
CA THR A 570 -19.20 -4.18 -5.13
C THR A 570 -20.46 -3.36 -4.95
N VAL A 571 -20.49 -2.55 -3.89
CA VAL A 571 -21.64 -1.71 -3.52
C VAL A 571 -21.16 -0.27 -3.38
N LYS A 572 -21.74 0.62 -4.17
CA LYS A 572 -21.44 2.04 -4.18
C LYS A 572 -22.57 2.82 -3.54
N VAL A 573 -22.26 3.76 -2.65
CA VAL A 573 -23.26 4.46 -1.83
C VAL A 573 -23.09 5.98 -1.83
N TRP A 574 -24.21 6.67 -1.78
CA TRP A 574 -24.31 8.12 -1.60
C TRP A 574 -25.02 8.40 -0.27
N ILE A 575 -24.27 8.85 0.74
CA ILE A 575 -24.77 9.05 2.09
C ILE A 575 -24.21 10.36 2.63
N SER A 576 -25.08 11.32 2.93
CA SER A 576 -24.72 12.55 3.64
C SER A 576 -24.79 12.28 5.16
N HIS A 577 -23.71 12.56 5.91
CA HIS A 577 -23.71 12.41 7.37
C HIS A 577 -22.80 13.46 8.03
N PRO A 578 -23.21 14.14 9.12
CA PRO A 578 -22.39 15.13 9.81
C PRO A 578 -21.20 14.55 10.61
N ARG A 579 -20.99 13.22 10.53
CA ARG A 579 -19.88 12.45 11.13
C ARG A 579 -19.82 11.07 10.47
N ARG A 580 -18.94 10.84 9.49
CA ARG A 580 -18.90 9.59 8.72
C ARG A 580 -18.70 8.34 9.60
N GLY A 581 -17.91 8.44 10.68
CA GLY A 581 -17.63 7.35 11.61
C GLY A 581 -18.82 6.82 12.43
N ASP A 582 -19.96 7.53 12.45
CA ASP A 582 -21.19 7.03 13.07
C ASP A 582 -21.91 6.00 12.20
N VAL A 583 -21.69 6.01 10.87
CA VAL A 583 -22.47 5.24 9.90
C VAL A 583 -22.01 3.79 9.82
N GLN A 584 -22.97 2.87 9.74
CA GLN A 584 -22.80 1.48 9.35
C GLN A 584 -23.52 1.21 8.02
N VAL A 585 -22.85 0.48 7.12
CA VAL A 585 -23.39 0.03 5.84
C VAL A 585 -23.26 -1.48 5.78
N GLU A 586 -24.37 -2.18 5.54
CA GLU A 586 -24.41 -3.63 5.43
C GLU A 586 -25.24 -4.07 4.22
N VAL A 587 -24.85 -5.16 3.57
CA VAL A 587 -25.63 -5.80 2.50
C VAL A 587 -25.90 -7.26 2.85
N THR A 588 -27.11 -7.73 2.59
CA THR A 588 -27.55 -9.11 2.82
C THR A 588 -27.88 -9.78 1.49
N SER A 589 -27.29 -10.94 1.23
CA SER A 589 -27.55 -11.73 0.01
C SER A 589 -28.89 -12.49 0.09
N PRO A 590 -29.42 -13.00 -1.04
CA PRO A 590 -30.60 -13.85 -1.06
C PRO A 590 -30.48 -15.12 -0.22
N GLY A 591 -29.25 -15.58 0.05
CA GLY A 591 -28.97 -16.69 0.98
C GLY A 591 -29.08 -16.32 2.46
N GLY A 592 -29.37 -15.05 2.79
CA GLY A 592 -29.45 -14.54 4.16
C GLY A 592 -28.10 -14.16 4.78
N VAL A 593 -26.99 -14.29 4.04
CA VAL A 593 -25.65 -13.94 4.52
C VAL A 593 -25.46 -12.44 4.50
N LYS A 594 -24.92 -11.90 5.58
CA LYS A 594 -24.65 -10.47 5.76
C LYS A 594 -23.17 -10.16 5.51
N SER A 595 -22.88 -9.15 4.71
CA SER A 595 -21.58 -8.49 4.63
C SER A 595 -21.67 -7.11 5.28
N ILE A 596 -20.88 -6.87 6.33
CA ILE A 596 -20.65 -5.52 6.86
C ILE A 596 -19.64 -4.84 5.95
N LEU A 597 -20.08 -3.81 5.24
CA LEU A 597 -19.27 -3.08 4.27
C LEU A 597 -18.53 -1.92 4.96
N ALA A 598 -19.21 -1.23 5.87
CA ALA A 598 -18.62 -0.34 6.85
C ALA A 598 -19.22 -0.58 8.22
N GLY A 599 -18.38 -0.80 9.22
CA GLY A 599 -18.67 -0.60 10.63
C GLY A 599 -18.31 0.83 11.09
N THR A 600 -18.70 1.18 12.31
CA THR A 600 -18.39 2.48 12.92
C THR A 600 -16.88 2.67 13.12
N ARG A 601 -16.33 3.81 12.69
CA ARG A 601 -14.94 4.20 12.95
C ARG A 601 -14.86 5.29 14.02
N LYS A 602 -14.10 5.06 15.08
CA LYS A 602 -14.17 5.86 16.32
C LYS A 602 -13.72 7.31 16.12
N TYR A 603 -12.75 7.59 15.25
CA TYR A 603 -12.13 8.91 15.10
C TYR A 603 -12.52 9.64 13.80
N ASP A 604 -13.39 9.06 12.97
CA ASP A 604 -13.81 9.62 11.69
C ASP A 604 -14.90 10.70 11.85
N GLU A 605 -14.45 11.94 12.08
CA GLU A 605 -15.28 13.16 12.21
C GLU A 605 -15.60 13.85 10.87
N ASP A 606 -15.42 13.18 9.72
CA ASP A 606 -15.68 13.76 8.40
C ASP A 606 -17.18 14.07 8.20
N LYS A 607 -17.49 15.20 7.55
CA LYS A 607 -18.85 15.74 7.38
C LYS A 607 -19.40 15.59 5.96
N ASN A 608 -18.57 15.11 5.04
CA ASN A 608 -18.94 14.87 3.65
C ASN A 608 -19.65 13.51 3.48
N GLY A 609 -19.53 12.61 4.48
CA GLY A 609 -20.08 11.27 4.40
C GLY A 609 -19.43 10.44 3.28
N PHE A 610 -20.26 9.75 2.51
CA PHE A 610 -19.85 8.86 1.42
C PHE A 610 -20.30 9.45 0.08
N VAL A 611 -19.36 10.04 -0.65
CA VAL A 611 -19.58 10.78 -1.91
C VAL A 611 -19.48 9.81 -3.09
N GLY A 612 -20.41 8.86 -3.19
CA GLY A 612 -20.34 7.79 -4.19
C GLY A 612 -19.20 6.79 -3.95
N TRP A 613 -18.84 6.54 -2.68
CA TRP A 613 -17.79 5.60 -2.29
C TRP A 613 -18.20 4.16 -2.66
N GLN A 614 -17.25 3.40 -3.20
CA GLN A 614 -17.45 2.00 -3.59
C GLN A 614 -16.77 1.08 -2.58
N PHE A 615 -17.56 0.29 -1.86
CA PHE A 615 -17.11 -0.84 -1.04
C PHE A 615 -17.06 -2.13 -1.88
N SER A 616 -16.37 -3.14 -1.36
CA SER A 616 -16.48 -4.51 -1.86
C SER A 616 -16.75 -5.52 -0.73
N THR A 617 -17.13 -6.73 -1.15
CA THR A 617 -17.12 -7.93 -0.34
C THR A 617 -16.77 -9.15 -1.18
N VAL A 618 -15.84 -9.97 -0.70
CA VAL A 618 -15.52 -11.30 -1.27
C VAL A 618 -16.33 -12.41 -0.60
N LYS A 619 -17.02 -12.14 0.52
CA LYS A 619 -17.70 -13.13 1.36
C LYS A 619 -18.76 -13.97 0.62
N HIS A 620 -19.32 -13.44 -0.47
CA HIS A 620 -20.36 -14.10 -1.27
C HIS A 620 -19.81 -14.94 -2.44
N TRP A 621 -18.52 -15.28 -2.46
CA TRP A 621 -17.91 -16.14 -3.48
C TRP A 621 -18.61 -17.51 -3.58
N ASP A 622 -18.79 -18.03 -4.80
CA ASP A 622 -19.55 -19.24 -5.11
C ASP A 622 -21.06 -19.21 -4.70
N GLU A 623 -21.61 -18.11 -4.13
CA GLU A 623 -23.05 -18.03 -3.80
C GLU A 623 -23.94 -17.93 -5.07
N ASN A 624 -25.19 -18.41 -4.97
CA ASN A 624 -26.21 -18.16 -5.99
C ASN A 624 -26.81 -16.75 -5.80
N PRO A 625 -26.62 -15.80 -6.74
CA PRO A 625 -27.05 -14.42 -6.54
C PRO A 625 -28.55 -14.18 -6.82
N VAL A 626 -29.34 -15.18 -7.22
CA VAL A 626 -30.76 -14.99 -7.57
C VAL A 626 -31.63 -14.73 -6.34
N GLY A 627 -32.38 -13.63 -6.37
CA GLY A 627 -33.32 -13.19 -5.34
C GLY A 627 -33.11 -11.73 -4.93
N ASN A 628 -33.61 -11.36 -3.75
CA ASN A 628 -33.51 -10.00 -3.24
C ASN A 628 -32.20 -9.78 -2.47
N TRP A 629 -31.34 -8.92 -2.99
CA TRP A 629 -30.23 -8.33 -2.25
C TRP A 629 -30.75 -7.11 -1.49
N THR A 630 -30.39 -6.97 -0.21
CA THR A 630 -30.91 -5.89 0.66
C THR A 630 -29.77 -5.13 1.29
N ILE A 631 -29.65 -3.83 0.99
CA ILE A 631 -28.78 -2.92 1.72
C ILE A 631 -29.51 -2.40 2.96
N ARG A 632 -28.75 -2.16 4.03
CA ARG A 632 -29.18 -1.38 5.18
C ARG A 632 -28.12 -0.35 5.56
N VAL A 633 -28.59 0.85 5.88
CA VAL A 633 -27.77 1.97 6.35
C VAL A 633 -28.32 2.41 7.70
N SER A 634 -27.47 2.45 8.72
CA SER A 634 -27.80 2.89 10.09
C SER A 634 -26.67 3.76 10.65
N ASP A 635 -26.95 4.51 11.71
CA ASP A 635 -25.95 5.29 12.44
C ASP A 635 -25.91 4.91 13.94
N GLN A 636 -25.21 5.68 14.76
CA GLN A 636 -25.14 5.49 16.22
C GLN A 636 -26.37 6.00 17.00
N GLU A 637 -27.43 6.41 16.30
CA GLU A 637 -28.69 6.93 16.85
C GLU A 637 -28.53 8.19 17.73
N GLN A 638 -27.46 8.98 17.50
CA GLN A 638 -27.20 10.23 18.21
C GLN A 638 -28.19 11.32 17.75
N PRO A 639 -29.08 11.85 18.62
CA PRO A 639 -30.24 12.65 18.19
C PRO A 639 -29.92 13.92 17.38
N ASP A 640 -28.75 14.50 17.60
CA ASP A 640 -28.28 15.75 16.97
C ASP A 640 -27.44 15.53 15.70
N ARG A 641 -27.19 14.27 15.30
CA ARG A 641 -26.29 13.89 14.20
C ARG A 641 -26.98 12.98 13.19
N LYS A 642 -28.02 13.49 12.54
CA LYS A 642 -28.80 12.73 11.54
C LYS A 642 -28.19 12.87 10.14
N GLY A 643 -28.02 11.76 9.44
CA GLY A 643 -27.70 11.74 8.02
C GLY A 643 -28.87 11.38 7.10
N PHE A 644 -28.58 11.31 5.81
CA PHE A 644 -29.50 10.96 4.73
C PHE A 644 -28.84 9.96 3.79
N PHE A 645 -29.54 8.88 3.44
CA PHE A 645 -29.14 7.90 2.44
C PHE A 645 -29.80 8.28 1.10
N LEU A 646 -28.99 8.76 0.15
CA LEU A 646 -29.48 9.30 -1.13
C LEU A 646 -29.71 8.22 -2.18
N GLY A 647 -28.88 7.18 -2.17
CA GLY A 647 -28.96 6.11 -3.14
C GLY A 647 -27.78 5.16 -3.12
N TRP A 648 -27.89 4.09 -3.91
CA TRP A 648 -26.87 3.07 -4.02
C TRP A 648 -26.89 2.36 -5.38
N GLU A 649 -25.78 1.73 -5.71
CA GLU A 649 -25.54 0.96 -6.94
C GLU A 649 -24.82 -0.33 -6.54
N MET A 650 -25.15 -1.46 -7.17
CA MET A 650 -24.52 -2.75 -6.88
C MET A 650 -24.15 -3.47 -8.17
N THR A 651 -22.91 -3.95 -8.21
CA THR A 651 -22.39 -4.75 -9.33
C THR A 651 -21.92 -6.09 -8.81
N LEU A 652 -22.41 -7.15 -9.46
CA LEU A 652 -21.95 -8.52 -9.27
C LEU A 652 -20.83 -8.80 -10.27
N TRP A 653 -19.76 -9.46 -9.82
CA TRP A 653 -18.61 -9.85 -10.64
C TRP A 653 -18.45 -11.37 -10.59
N GLY A 654 -18.09 -12.00 -11.71
CA GLY A 654 -18.13 -13.44 -11.80
C GLY A 654 -17.53 -14.03 -13.07
N SER A 655 -17.77 -15.32 -13.29
CA SER A 655 -17.40 -16.03 -14.52
C SER A 655 -18.52 -15.97 -15.55
N ALA A 656 -18.14 -15.88 -16.83
CA ALA A 656 -19.08 -15.84 -17.95
C ALA A 656 -19.73 -17.20 -18.25
N ILE A 657 -21.00 -17.25 -18.69
CA ILE A 657 -21.65 -18.48 -19.18
C ILE A 657 -20.95 -18.94 -20.46
N ASP A 658 -20.87 -18.03 -21.45
CA ASP A 658 -20.20 -18.23 -22.73
C ASP A 658 -18.93 -17.35 -22.82
N PRO A 659 -17.72 -17.96 -22.77
CA PRO A 659 -16.45 -17.25 -22.93
C PRO A 659 -16.35 -16.41 -24.21
N ALA A 660 -17.00 -16.82 -25.31
CA ALA A 660 -16.93 -16.11 -26.59
C ALA A 660 -17.80 -14.83 -26.63
N LYS A 661 -18.65 -14.62 -25.62
CA LYS A 661 -19.47 -13.41 -25.43
C LYS A 661 -18.99 -12.52 -24.27
N ALA A 662 -17.92 -12.89 -23.57
CA ALA A 662 -17.38 -12.08 -22.49
C ALA A 662 -16.67 -10.83 -23.06
N THR A 663 -16.99 -9.66 -22.51
CA THR A 663 -16.38 -8.38 -22.90
C THR A 663 -15.58 -7.81 -21.72
N PRO A 664 -14.33 -7.37 -21.91
CA PRO A 664 -13.57 -6.73 -20.84
C PRO A 664 -14.31 -5.51 -20.29
N TRP A 665 -14.45 -5.43 -18.97
CA TRP A 665 -15.06 -4.27 -18.31
C TRP A 665 -14.25 -3.00 -18.60
N LYS A 666 -14.94 -1.87 -18.72
CA LYS A 666 -14.32 -0.57 -18.99
C LYS A 666 -14.64 0.38 -17.85
N LEU A 667 -13.59 0.87 -17.18
CA LEU A 667 -13.71 1.88 -16.13
C LEU A 667 -14.53 3.09 -16.63
N PRO A 668 -15.70 3.37 -16.03
CA PRO A 668 -16.46 4.56 -16.35
C PRO A 668 -15.59 5.80 -16.15
N ARG A 669 -15.54 6.66 -17.17
CA ARG A 669 -14.92 7.98 -17.02
C ARG A 669 -15.65 8.75 -15.91
N PRO A 670 -14.96 9.53 -15.07
CA PRO A 670 -15.60 10.57 -14.28
C PRO A 670 -16.44 11.41 -15.25
N THR A 671 -17.66 11.77 -14.84
CA THR A 671 -18.49 12.68 -15.64
C THR A 671 -17.66 13.94 -15.90
N ALA A 672 -17.30 14.15 -17.16
CA ALA A 672 -16.48 15.29 -17.54
C ALA A 672 -17.23 16.56 -17.13
N GLY A 673 -16.76 17.20 -16.07
CA GLY A 673 -17.47 18.28 -15.40
C GLY A 673 -17.68 19.44 -16.35
N ASP A 674 -18.86 19.49 -16.97
CA ASP A 674 -19.18 20.53 -17.95
C ASP A 674 -19.55 21.85 -17.27
N ASP A 675 -19.92 21.78 -15.99
CA ASP A 675 -20.24 22.87 -15.06
C ASP A 675 -19.61 22.69 -13.65
N ALA A 676 -18.64 21.78 -13.47
CA ALA A 676 -18.11 21.40 -12.14
C ALA A 676 -17.10 22.37 -11.49
N GLU A 677 -16.84 23.53 -12.10
CA GLU A 677 -15.81 24.49 -11.66
C GLU A 677 -16.32 25.94 -11.60
N GLU A 678 -17.56 26.16 -11.12
CA GLU A 678 -18.02 27.49 -10.66
C GLU A 678 -18.18 27.57 -9.12
N ALA A 679 -17.47 26.68 -8.40
CA ALA A 679 -17.22 26.77 -6.96
C ALA A 679 -15.83 27.41 -6.71
N THR A 680 -15.77 28.76 -6.75
CA THR A 680 -14.52 29.50 -6.50
C THR A 680 -13.94 29.17 -5.13
N THR A 681 -12.62 28.95 -5.04
CA THR A 681 -11.92 28.76 -3.77
C THR A 681 -12.19 29.94 -2.84
N THR A 682 -13.00 29.72 -1.80
CA THR A 682 -13.08 30.66 -0.68
C THR A 682 -11.93 30.34 0.27
N THR A 683 -10.70 30.60 -0.22
CA THR A 683 -9.44 30.47 0.52
C THR A 683 -9.45 31.45 1.68
N THR A 684 -10.11 31.03 2.77
CA THR A 684 -10.27 31.79 4.00
C THR A 684 -8.89 31.95 4.61
N THR A 685 -8.25 33.07 4.29
CA THR A 685 -6.83 33.31 4.53
C THR A 685 -6.61 33.64 6.00
N SER A 686 -6.67 32.59 6.83
CA SER A 686 -6.17 32.60 8.20
C SER A 686 -4.66 32.83 8.13
N THR A 687 -4.23 34.09 8.23
CA THR A 687 -2.82 34.46 8.30
C THR A 687 -2.18 33.83 9.54
N VAL A 688 -1.54 32.67 9.35
CA VAL A 688 -0.73 32.02 10.38
C VAL A 688 0.56 32.82 10.55
N THR A 689 0.51 33.86 11.38
CA THR A 689 1.70 34.42 12.01
C THR A 689 2.45 33.28 12.70
N ALA A 690 3.74 33.13 12.41
CA ALA A 690 4.54 32.04 12.95
C ALA A 690 4.61 32.11 14.49
N GLN A 691 3.82 31.29 15.16
CA GLN A 691 3.92 31.05 16.60
C GLN A 691 4.66 29.73 16.87
N GLU A 692 5.31 29.68 18.04
CA GLU A 692 6.27 28.65 18.38
C GLU A 692 5.62 27.26 18.54
N THR A 693 6.40 26.22 18.25
CA THR A 693 6.02 24.82 18.38
C THR A 693 5.52 24.49 19.79
N LYS A 694 4.20 24.39 19.97
CA LYS A 694 3.61 23.78 21.16
C LYS A 694 3.68 22.26 21.03
N GLN A 695 4.43 21.66 21.93
CA GLN A 695 4.56 20.21 22.07
C GLN A 695 3.20 19.61 22.46
N HIS A 696 2.63 18.77 21.60
CA HIS A 696 1.36 18.10 21.89
C HIS A 696 1.51 17.14 23.09
N PRO A 697 0.46 16.99 23.94
CA PRO A 697 0.44 15.94 24.95
C PRO A 697 0.46 14.54 24.30
N LYS A 698 0.94 13.54 25.04
CA LYS A 698 1.14 12.18 24.49
C LYS A 698 -0.19 11.48 24.17
N PRO A 699 -0.28 10.62 23.14
CA PRO A 699 -1.53 9.96 22.73
C PRO A 699 -2.14 8.93 23.72
N THR A 700 -1.57 8.77 24.92
CA THR A 700 -1.78 7.59 25.78
C THR A 700 -2.64 7.84 27.03
N GLU A 701 -3.23 9.03 27.20
CA GLU A 701 -3.93 9.44 28.44
C GLU A 701 -5.33 8.79 28.64
N GLY A 702 -5.68 7.79 27.83
CA GLY A 702 -6.95 7.07 27.89
C GLY A 702 -6.90 5.59 27.51
N LEU A 703 -5.70 4.98 27.47
CA LEU A 703 -5.53 3.53 27.29
C LEU A 703 -5.35 2.85 28.67
N PRO A 704 -5.98 1.70 28.93
CA PRO A 704 -5.66 0.90 30.11
C PRO A 704 -4.28 0.26 29.96
N SER A 705 -3.59 0.02 31.07
CA SER A 705 -2.17 -0.36 31.08
C SER A 705 -1.88 -1.82 30.67
N ASP A 706 -2.91 -2.57 30.29
CA ASP A 706 -2.89 -3.99 29.91
C ASP A 706 -3.11 -4.23 28.41
N ALA A 707 -3.28 -3.17 27.61
CA ALA A 707 -3.61 -3.21 26.18
C ALA A 707 -2.61 -3.98 25.28
N HIS A 708 -1.45 -4.36 25.81
CA HIS A 708 -0.40 -5.11 25.09
C HIS A 708 -0.23 -6.57 25.57
N GLU A 709 -0.94 -6.98 26.63
CA GLU A 709 -0.91 -8.36 27.16
C GLU A 709 -2.29 -9.03 27.21
N ALA A 710 -3.38 -8.26 27.09
CA ALA A 710 -4.74 -8.79 27.08
C ALA A 710 -5.02 -9.70 25.85
N PRO A 711 -5.64 -10.88 26.01
CA PRO A 711 -6.18 -11.72 24.91
C PRO A 711 -7.40 -11.11 24.17
N GLY A 712 -7.45 -9.78 24.01
CA GLY A 712 -8.68 -9.02 23.78
C GLY A 712 -9.33 -9.23 22.42
N GLU A 713 -8.60 -9.03 21.32
CA GLU A 713 -9.24 -8.91 19.99
C GLU A 713 -9.43 -10.25 19.27
N ALA A 714 -8.60 -11.26 19.53
CA ALA A 714 -8.74 -12.60 18.97
C ALA A 714 -9.94 -13.42 19.53
N HIS A 715 -10.73 -12.80 20.42
CA HIS A 715 -11.88 -13.41 21.12
C HIS A 715 -13.15 -12.52 21.11
N LYS A 716 -13.16 -11.40 20.38
CA LYS A 716 -14.34 -10.57 20.08
C LYS A 716 -14.74 -10.73 18.62
N PRO A 717 -15.99 -10.48 18.20
CA PRO A 717 -16.29 -10.30 16.76
C PRO A 717 -15.56 -9.04 16.23
N ALA A 718 -15.27 -8.97 14.93
CA ALA A 718 -14.70 -7.75 14.34
C ALA A 718 -15.66 -6.56 14.38
N PHE A 719 -16.97 -6.83 14.46
CA PHE A 719 -18.02 -5.83 14.51
C PHE A 719 -19.05 -6.16 15.61
N ASP A 720 -19.37 -5.17 16.46
CA ASP A 720 -20.39 -5.28 17.50
C ASP A 720 -21.81 -5.37 16.91
N VAL A 721 -22.23 -6.58 16.52
CA VAL A 721 -23.60 -6.85 16.11
C VAL A 721 -24.51 -6.81 17.34
N LYS A 722 -25.10 -5.63 17.63
CA LYS A 722 -26.19 -5.48 18.60
C LYS A 722 -27.44 -6.25 18.13
N ILE A 723 -27.50 -7.55 18.44
CA ILE A 723 -28.67 -8.40 18.15
C ILE A 723 -29.83 -7.95 19.04
N SER A 724 -30.75 -7.15 18.48
CA SER A 724 -31.97 -6.70 19.14
C SER A 724 -33.06 -7.80 19.17
N THR A 725 -32.78 -8.92 19.83
CA THR A 725 -33.78 -9.97 20.11
C THR A 725 -34.76 -9.54 21.20
N THR A 726 -35.74 -8.72 20.84
CA THR A 726 -36.89 -8.39 21.70
C THR A 726 -37.84 -9.58 21.82
N VAL A 727 -37.51 -10.52 22.71
CA VAL A 727 -38.43 -11.57 23.16
C VAL A 727 -39.11 -11.10 24.44
N SER A 728 -40.39 -10.77 24.35
CA SER A 728 -41.19 -10.30 25.49
C SER A 728 -41.57 -11.44 26.42
N THR A 729 -40.82 -11.64 27.51
CA THR A 729 -41.21 -12.49 28.65
C THR A 729 -41.27 -11.69 29.95
N SER A 730 -42.47 -11.34 30.37
CA SER A 730 -42.73 -10.57 31.59
C SER A 730 -42.38 -11.37 32.85
N ALA A 731 -41.40 -10.90 33.63
CA ALA A 731 -41.08 -11.44 34.95
C ALA A 731 -40.88 -10.31 35.96
N THR A 732 -41.90 -10.04 36.76
CA THR A 732 -41.85 -9.00 37.80
C THR A 732 -40.95 -9.42 38.95
N SER A 733 -39.88 -8.66 39.21
CA SER A 733 -39.16 -8.70 40.49
C SER A 733 -38.98 -7.28 41.03
N THR A 734 -39.23 -7.10 42.32
CA THR A 734 -39.25 -5.79 42.98
C THR A 734 -37.92 -5.50 43.66
N GLY A 735 -37.17 -4.53 43.14
CA GLY A 735 -35.98 -3.97 43.77
C GLY A 735 -35.95 -2.46 43.57
N THR A 736 -35.92 -1.69 44.66
CA THR A 736 -35.70 -0.24 44.60
C THR A 736 -34.24 0.05 44.24
N PRO A 737 -33.95 1.00 43.33
CA PRO A 737 -32.58 1.37 43.03
C PRO A 737 -31.93 2.03 44.25
N ALA A 738 -30.78 1.54 44.67
CA ALA A 738 -29.88 2.31 45.52
C ALA A 738 -29.24 3.41 44.67
N VAL A 739 -29.12 4.62 45.24
CA VAL A 739 -28.37 5.71 44.62
C VAL A 739 -26.90 5.48 44.95
N ASP A 740 -26.07 5.25 43.93
CA ASP A 740 -24.63 5.15 44.10
C ASP A 740 -23.98 6.53 43.96
N GLU A 741 -23.05 6.88 44.86
CA GLU A 741 -22.59 8.26 45.02
C GLU A 741 -21.37 8.61 44.14
N GLY A 742 -21.15 9.92 43.93
CA GLY A 742 -20.18 10.43 42.97
C GLY A 742 -18.71 10.09 43.30
N TYR A 743 -17.94 9.84 42.23
CA TYR A 743 -16.51 9.51 42.21
C TYR A 743 -15.57 10.67 42.62
N PHE A 744 -15.87 11.38 43.72
CA PHE A 744 -15.15 12.58 44.16
C PHE A 744 -14.81 12.64 45.67
N SER A 745 -15.05 11.56 46.42
CA SER A 745 -14.75 11.49 47.86
C SER A 745 -13.26 11.54 48.23
N GLY A 746 -12.34 11.28 47.27
CA GLY A 746 -10.90 11.23 47.52
C GLY A 746 -10.15 12.57 47.53
N MET A 747 -10.70 13.64 46.93
CA MET A 747 -9.89 14.82 46.58
C MET A 747 -9.80 15.91 47.67
N GLY A 748 -10.49 15.75 48.80
CA GLY A 748 -10.53 16.73 49.89
C GLY A 748 -9.24 16.89 50.72
N GLY A 749 -8.25 16.01 50.55
CA GLY A 749 -7.04 15.99 51.38
C GLY A 749 -5.90 16.93 50.92
N LEU A 750 -5.76 17.20 49.63
CA LEU A 750 -4.51 17.76 49.07
C LEU A 750 -4.36 19.29 49.15
N LEU A 751 -5.38 20.03 49.59
CA LEU A 751 -5.40 21.51 49.57
C LEU A 751 -4.99 22.17 50.91
N LYS A 752 -4.23 21.47 51.76
CA LYS A 752 -3.80 21.96 53.09
C LYS A 752 -2.29 22.12 53.32
N SER A 753 -1.46 22.11 52.26
CA SER A 753 -0.07 22.59 52.37
C SER A 753 0.36 23.38 51.13
N GLN A 754 0.87 24.59 51.33
CA GLN A 754 1.36 25.46 50.24
C GLN A 754 2.74 25.01 49.70
N THR A 755 3.40 24.07 50.37
CA THR A 755 4.76 23.58 50.05
C THR A 755 4.89 23.03 48.64
N TRP A 756 3.85 22.37 48.13
CA TRP A 756 3.88 21.70 46.82
C TRP A 756 3.99 22.69 45.63
N VAL A 757 3.49 23.92 45.80
CA VAL A 757 3.58 24.99 44.79
C VAL A 757 5.03 25.45 44.58
N PHE A 758 5.80 25.58 45.68
CA PHE A 758 7.20 25.99 45.59
C PHE A 758 8.11 24.88 45.02
N VAL A 759 7.82 23.61 45.34
CA VAL A 759 8.55 22.46 44.77
C VAL A 759 8.30 22.34 43.26
N SER A 760 7.03 22.44 42.81
CA SER A 760 6.69 22.37 41.39
C SER A 760 7.26 23.55 40.59
N LEU A 761 7.23 24.78 41.12
CA LEU A 761 7.91 25.93 40.52
C LEU A 761 9.43 25.72 40.40
N GLY A 762 10.08 25.14 41.41
CA GLY A 762 11.51 24.83 41.39
C GLY A 762 11.88 23.82 40.28
N VAL A 763 11.08 22.76 40.10
CA VAL A 763 11.29 21.77 39.03
C VAL A 763 11.12 22.40 37.64
N VAL A 764 10.10 23.25 37.45
CA VAL A 764 9.89 23.97 36.18
C VAL A 764 11.05 24.91 35.85
N ALA A 765 11.59 25.64 36.84
CA ALA A 765 12.74 26.52 36.66
C ALA A 765 14.02 25.75 36.25
N ILE A 766 14.27 24.58 36.85
CA ILE A 766 15.39 23.70 36.49
C ILE A 766 15.21 23.17 35.07
N PHE A 767 14.00 22.73 34.70
CA PHE A 767 13.71 22.25 33.34
C PHE A 767 13.92 23.34 32.28
N ALA A 768 13.48 24.57 32.54
CA ALA A 768 13.71 25.72 31.66
C ALA A 768 15.20 26.05 31.48
N LEU A 769 16.00 26.00 32.56
CA LEU A 769 17.46 26.19 32.49
C LEU A 769 18.15 25.11 31.65
N LEU A 770 17.77 23.84 31.82
CA LEU A 770 18.31 22.71 31.06
C LEU A 770 17.92 22.79 29.57
N ALA A 771 16.67 23.15 29.26
CA ALA A 771 16.21 23.38 27.89
C ALA A 771 16.97 24.54 27.23
N GLY A 772 17.19 25.64 27.96
CA GLY A 772 17.99 26.78 27.49
C GLY A 772 19.44 26.39 27.17
N LEU A 773 20.09 25.63 28.07
CA LEU A 773 21.43 25.08 27.85
C LEU A 773 21.51 24.13 26.65
N PHE A 774 20.50 23.28 26.45
CA PHE A 774 20.42 22.38 25.30
C PHE A 774 20.26 23.15 23.98
N LEU A 775 19.33 24.11 23.92
CA LEU A 775 19.12 24.94 22.72
C LEU A 775 20.34 25.84 22.42
N TRP A 776 21.02 26.35 23.45
CA TRP A 776 22.27 27.09 23.29
C TRP A 776 23.40 26.21 22.75
N ARG A 777 23.60 25.00 23.31
CA ARG A 777 24.56 24.01 22.76
C ARG A 777 24.24 23.62 21.33
N ARG A 778 22.96 23.39 20.99
CA ARG A 778 22.50 23.06 19.62
C ARG A 778 22.79 24.20 18.63
N ARG A 779 22.48 25.45 19.00
CA ARG A 779 22.81 26.65 18.19
C ARG A 779 24.33 26.86 18.06
N ALA A 780 25.12 26.59 19.11
CA ALA A 780 26.57 26.68 19.05
C ALA A 780 27.19 25.62 18.13
N ALA A 781 26.68 24.38 18.18
CA ALA A 781 27.09 23.30 17.26
C ALA A 781 26.75 23.65 15.79
N GLN A 782 25.54 24.13 15.51
CA GLN A 782 25.14 24.56 14.17
C GLN A 782 26.00 25.73 13.63
N ARG A 783 26.43 26.66 14.50
CA ARG A 783 27.36 27.73 14.11
C ARG A 783 28.77 27.19 13.78
N ARG A 784 29.26 26.17 14.49
CA ARG A 784 30.53 25.50 14.18
C ARG A 784 30.46 24.71 12.87
N ALA A 785 29.38 23.95 12.65
CA ALA A 785 29.16 23.23 11.39
C ALA A 785 29.14 24.17 10.18
N ARG A 786 28.45 25.31 10.27
CA ARG A 786 28.45 26.34 9.21
C ARG A 786 29.81 27.00 8.98
N ALA A 787 30.69 27.05 9.98
CA ALA A 787 32.06 27.55 9.82
C ALA A 787 32.99 26.56 9.08
N GLN A 788 32.67 25.26 9.04
CA GLN A 788 33.48 24.25 8.35
C GLN A 788 33.15 24.12 6.86
N TYR A 789 31.98 24.56 6.40
CA TYR A 789 31.64 24.67 4.97
C TYR A 789 32.15 25.96 4.30
N GLY A 790 33.02 26.72 4.98
CA GLY A 790 33.53 28.02 4.52
C GLY A 790 34.93 28.02 3.90
N ARG A 791 35.53 26.85 3.61
CA ARG A 791 36.84 26.72 2.94
C ARG A 791 36.93 25.48 2.05
N VAL A 792 36.70 25.66 0.76
CA VAL A 792 37.33 24.84 -0.30
C VAL A 792 38.63 25.56 -0.70
N ALA A 793 39.68 24.83 -1.04
CA ALA A 793 40.97 25.42 -1.41
C ALA A 793 41.00 25.83 -2.89
N GLU A 794 41.50 27.04 -3.17
CA GLU A 794 41.99 27.40 -4.51
C GLU A 794 43.47 26.99 -4.60
N GLU A 795 43.75 25.84 -5.23
CA GLU A 795 45.09 25.54 -5.73
C GLU A 795 45.06 24.46 -6.83
N GLU A 796 44.79 24.87 -8.08
CA GLU A 796 45.45 24.30 -9.28
C GLU A 796 45.23 25.18 -10.53
N ASP A 797 46.28 25.35 -11.32
CA ASP A 797 46.41 26.38 -12.37
C ASP A 797 46.08 25.81 -13.78
N ILE A 798 45.04 26.32 -14.46
CA ILE A 798 44.89 26.20 -15.92
C ILE A 798 44.44 27.54 -16.51
N GLY A 799 45.41 28.41 -16.81
CA GLY A 799 45.14 29.75 -17.36
C GLY A 799 45.13 29.84 -18.89
N MET A 800 44.30 30.73 -19.46
CA MET A 800 44.53 31.23 -20.83
C MET A 800 44.20 32.71 -21.05
N ARG A 801 45.26 33.52 -20.95
CA ARG A 801 45.55 34.78 -21.67
C ARG A 801 44.39 35.61 -22.28
N SER A 802 44.05 36.67 -21.55
CA SER A 802 44.03 38.08 -22.01
C SER A 802 43.26 38.47 -23.29
N VAL A 803 42.19 39.25 -23.11
CA VAL A 803 41.71 40.25 -24.09
C VAL A 803 41.97 41.66 -23.54
N ARG A 804 42.20 42.64 -24.43
CA ARG A 804 42.66 44.00 -24.09
C ARG A 804 41.54 44.97 -23.67
N ARG A 805 41.94 46.00 -22.92
CA ARG A 805 41.10 47.02 -22.27
C ARG A 805 40.83 48.26 -23.15
N GLY A 806 39.60 48.74 -23.13
CA GLY A 806 39.07 50.04 -23.62
C GLY A 806 37.54 50.00 -23.40
N GLY A 807 36.81 51.03 -22.93
CA GLY A 807 36.97 52.48 -23.06
C GLY A 807 35.91 52.98 -24.07
N GLN A 808 35.03 53.95 -23.80
CA GLN A 808 34.83 54.87 -22.66
C GLN A 808 33.33 55.25 -22.53
N GLY A 809 32.94 55.88 -21.40
CA GLY A 809 31.76 56.74 -21.31
C GLY A 809 30.58 56.21 -20.47
N THR A 810 29.84 57.01 -19.69
CA THR A 810 30.19 57.86 -18.51
C THR A 810 28.93 58.53 -17.96
N LYS A 811 28.76 58.57 -16.62
CA LYS A 811 27.74 59.35 -15.88
C LYS A 811 26.27 58.95 -16.17
N GLU A 812 25.25 59.30 -15.37
CA GLU A 812 25.10 60.15 -14.18
C GLU A 812 24.00 59.51 -13.29
N LEU A 813 23.96 59.59 -11.95
CA LEU A 813 23.70 60.73 -11.06
C LEU A 813 24.00 60.37 -9.58
N TYR A 814 23.98 61.37 -8.70
CA TYR A 814 23.98 61.24 -7.22
C TYR A 814 23.07 62.37 -6.65
N ASP A 815 22.42 62.14 -5.51
CA ASP A 815 21.39 63.00 -4.89
C ASP A 815 20.11 63.21 -5.77
N ALA A 816 18.93 63.62 -5.26
CA ALA A 816 18.61 64.28 -3.99
C ALA A 816 17.16 64.03 -3.50
N PHE A 817 16.93 64.37 -2.21
CA PHE A 817 15.64 64.57 -1.50
C PHE A 817 14.76 63.35 -1.16
N GLY A 818 14.28 63.33 0.09
CA GLY A 818 13.45 62.28 0.69
C GLY A 818 13.51 62.32 2.23
N GLU A 819 13.08 63.44 2.83
CA GLU A 819 13.10 63.72 4.28
C GLU A 819 11.76 63.38 4.98
N VAL A 820 11.83 63.40 6.33
CA VAL A 820 10.84 63.30 7.44
C VAL A 820 9.35 63.70 7.23
N ASP A 821 8.39 63.25 8.08
CA ASP A 821 8.37 62.08 9.01
C ASP A 821 7.10 61.20 8.81
N ASP A 822 6.06 60.94 9.62
CA ASP A 822 5.49 61.28 10.97
C ASP A 822 4.78 59.96 11.50
N ASP A 823 4.17 59.73 12.67
CA ASP A 823 3.82 60.40 13.97
C ASP A 823 4.93 60.20 15.07
N GLU A 824 4.89 60.49 16.39
CA GLU A 824 3.91 60.81 17.48
C GLU A 824 3.06 59.61 18.03
N GLU A 825 2.72 59.42 19.34
CA GLU A 825 2.93 60.16 20.61
C GLU A 825 2.98 59.18 21.84
N ASP A 826 3.82 59.48 22.86
CA ASP A 826 3.76 59.17 24.33
C ASP A 826 3.51 57.74 24.93
N ALA A 827 3.94 57.38 26.17
CA ALA A 827 4.49 58.18 27.29
C ALA A 827 5.51 57.41 28.20
N ASP A 828 6.52 58.12 28.70
CA ASP A 828 6.92 58.34 30.12
C ASP A 828 6.81 57.23 31.22
N GLU A 829 7.72 57.13 32.22
CA GLU A 829 8.99 57.83 32.49
C GLU A 829 9.87 57.06 33.53
N ASN A 830 11.10 57.55 33.77
CA ASN A 830 11.97 57.33 34.95
C ASN A 830 12.62 55.93 35.20
N MET A 831 13.81 55.83 35.82
CA MET A 831 14.67 56.88 36.42
C MET A 831 16.16 56.65 36.10
N ARG A 832 16.92 57.76 36.03
CA ARG A 832 18.39 57.78 35.85
C ARG A 832 19.15 57.18 37.05
N LEU A 833 20.35 56.63 36.83
CA LEU A 833 21.60 57.17 37.44
C LEU A 833 22.91 56.49 36.94
N THR A 834 23.97 57.29 37.02
CA THR A 834 25.42 57.05 36.82
C THR A 834 26.00 55.78 37.46
N GLY A 835 27.14 55.21 37.04
CA GLY A 835 28.13 55.61 36.02
C GLY A 835 29.58 55.34 36.49
N ALA A 836 30.59 55.49 35.59
CA ALA A 836 32.05 55.36 35.85
C ALA A 836 32.58 53.95 36.24
N ARG A 837 33.86 53.57 36.07
CA ARG A 837 35.01 54.03 35.22
C ARG A 837 36.16 52.98 35.30
N GLU A 838 36.99 52.89 34.25
CA GLU A 838 38.35 52.26 34.13
C GLU A 838 38.79 51.13 35.10
N HIS A 839 39.25 49.97 34.58
CA HIS A 839 40.67 49.55 34.60
C HIS A 839 40.92 48.09 34.12
N THR A 840 42.09 47.88 33.51
CA THR A 840 42.83 46.59 33.33
C THR A 840 44.16 46.68 34.13
N PRO A 841 45.08 45.68 34.25
CA PRO A 841 45.18 44.32 33.64
C PRO A 841 45.71 43.18 34.58
N LEU A 842 46.00 41.97 34.03
CA LEU A 842 46.82 40.84 34.62
C LEU A 842 46.24 40.14 35.90
N GLY A 843 46.67 38.94 36.37
CA GLY A 843 47.49 37.84 35.80
C GLY A 843 48.03 36.80 36.84
N PHE A 844 48.12 35.50 36.47
CA PHE A 844 48.89 34.36 37.08
C PHE A 844 48.51 33.63 38.41
N HIS A 845 48.71 32.28 38.40
CA HIS A 845 49.00 31.27 39.49
C HIS A 845 48.07 31.17 40.74
N ASP A 846 47.86 30.05 41.48
CA ASP A 846 48.09 28.57 41.41
C ASP A 846 47.23 27.90 42.54
N GLY A 847 47.15 26.59 42.86
CA GLY A 847 47.78 25.30 42.45
C GLY A 847 47.45 24.17 43.48
N PHE A 848 48.06 22.96 43.39
CA PHE A 848 47.96 21.80 44.36
C PHE A 848 46.58 21.07 44.44
N LEU A 849 46.39 19.74 44.66
CA LEU A 849 47.19 18.51 44.90
C LEU A 849 46.53 17.34 44.08
N ASN A 850 47.21 16.33 43.52
CA ASN A 850 47.74 15.07 44.12
C ASN A 850 46.69 14.25 44.90
N ASP A 851 46.57 12.91 44.83
CA ASP A 851 47.16 11.81 44.03
C ASP A 851 46.06 10.68 43.94
N ASP A 852 46.18 9.47 43.37
CA ASP A 852 47.30 8.60 42.96
C ASP A 852 47.00 7.83 41.63
N ASP A 853 48.07 7.46 40.94
CA ASP A 853 48.24 6.42 39.89
C ASP A 853 49.72 5.97 40.04
N PRO A 854 50.16 4.70 39.86
CA PRO A 854 50.52 4.17 38.53
C PRO A 854 50.47 2.60 38.46
N ALA A 855 51.09 1.82 37.56
CA ALA A 855 52.12 2.03 36.51
C ALA A 855 52.01 0.92 35.43
N SER A 856 52.16 1.17 34.11
CA SER A 856 53.39 1.46 33.32
C SER A 856 54.26 0.20 32.98
N ALA A 857 55.05 0.12 31.90
CA ALA A 857 55.52 1.14 30.95
C ALA A 857 55.79 0.60 29.51
N ARG A 858 56.28 1.46 28.60
CA ARG A 858 56.69 1.19 27.19
C ARG A 858 58.22 1.05 27.05
N SER A 859 58.73 0.42 25.96
CA SER A 859 60.01 0.79 25.26
C SER A 859 60.24 0.05 23.91
N PRO A 860 61.15 0.49 22.99
CA PRO A 860 61.11 0.11 21.55
C PRO A 860 62.42 -0.30 20.80
N HIS A 861 62.27 -1.08 19.70
CA HIS A 861 63.20 -1.28 18.53
C HIS A 861 64.64 -1.87 18.79
N PRO A 862 65.52 -2.19 17.79
CA PRO A 862 65.43 -2.23 16.29
C PRO A 862 65.97 -3.54 15.58
N THR A 863 66.13 -3.51 14.23
CA THR A 863 66.87 -4.45 13.31
C THR A 863 66.31 -5.89 13.08
N VAL A 864 66.24 -6.57 11.91
CA VAL A 864 66.73 -6.50 10.49
C VAL A 864 67.79 -7.56 10.11
N TYR A 865 67.43 -8.63 9.34
CA TYR A 865 68.26 -9.24 8.25
C TYR A 865 67.57 -10.35 7.38
N ARG A 866 67.81 -10.31 6.04
CA ARG A 866 67.83 -11.31 4.94
C ARG A 866 66.82 -12.49 4.74
N ASP A 867 66.10 -12.44 3.59
CA ASP A 867 66.32 -13.18 2.32
C ASP A 867 66.60 -14.73 2.22
N ASN A 868 65.64 -15.47 1.61
CA ASN A 868 65.75 -16.39 0.42
C ASN A 868 66.72 -17.63 0.39
N PRO A 869 66.69 -18.56 -0.62
CA PRO A 869 65.56 -19.14 -1.41
C PRO A 869 65.70 -20.67 -1.82
N LEU A 870 64.63 -21.28 -2.41
CA LEU A 870 64.63 -22.52 -3.30
C LEU A 870 65.09 -23.88 -2.64
N ARG A 871 64.96 -25.13 -3.19
CA ARG A 871 64.39 -25.76 -4.43
C ARG A 871 64.10 -27.29 -4.26
N GLU A 872 63.38 -27.92 -5.23
CA GLU A 872 63.37 -29.32 -5.82
C GLU A 872 64.07 -30.52 -5.12
N GLU A 873 63.77 -31.83 -5.31
CA GLU A 873 62.67 -32.71 -5.85
C GLU A 873 62.62 -33.95 -4.88
N SER A 874 62.00 -35.14 -5.01
CA SER A 874 61.24 -35.97 -5.98
C SER A 874 60.28 -36.90 -5.18
N SER A 875 59.66 -38.02 -5.60
CA SER A 875 59.57 -38.83 -6.84
C SER A 875 58.32 -39.75 -6.73
N ARG A 876 57.38 -39.74 -7.69
CA ARG A 876 57.20 -40.67 -8.84
C ARG A 876 56.81 -42.14 -8.57
N HIS A 877 55.56 -42.49 -8.93
CA HIS A 877 55.15 -43.54 -9.90
C HIS A 877 53.66 -43.30 -10.27
N LEU A 878 53.27 -42.98 -11.52
CA LEU A 878 52.86 -43.86 -12.66
C LEU A 878 51.61 -44.72 -12.37
N SER A 879 50.56 -44.83 -13.22
CA SER A 879 50.28 -44.46 -14.64
C SER A 879 48.78 -44.03 -14.81
N ALA A 880 48.31 -43.16 -15.73
CA ALA A 880 48.21 -43.20 -17.22
C ALA A 880 47.36 -44.40 -17.77
N GLU A 881 46.45 -44.30 -18.77
CA GLU A 881 45.98 -43.17 -19.64
C GLU A 881 44.72 -43.54 -20.49
N THR A 882 43.96 -42.54 -21.03
CA THR A 882 43.06 -42.59 -22.25
C THR A 882 41.86 -43.57 -22.35
N SER A 883 40.92 -43.52 -23.34
CA SER A 883 40.08 -42.42 -23.93
C SER A 883 38.98 -42.97 -24.90
N GLU A 884 37.99 -42.14 -25.28
CA GLU A 884 37.03 -42.26 -26.43
C GLU A 884 35.79 -43.22 -26.35
N LEU A 885 34.93 -43.20 -27.40
CA LEU A 885 33.46 -43.46 -27.37
C LEU A 885 32.98 -44.68 -28.25
N PRO A 886 31.77 -44.73 -28.89
CA PRO A 886 30.78 -45.81 -28.67
C PRO A 886 30.50 -46.70 -29.92
N PRO A 887 29.57 -47.69 -29.88
CA PRO A 887 28.20 -47.43 -30.42
C PRO A 887 27.01 -48.32 -29.94
N ARG A 888 25.79 -47.77 -30.13
CA ARG A 888 24.47 -48.32 -30.58
C ARG A 888 23.91 -49.72 -30.18
N GLU A 889 22.65 -49.65 -29.69
CA GLU A 889 21.40 -50.31 -30.17
C GLU A 889 20.85 -51.67 -29.67
N GLU A 890 19.51 -51.62 -29.50
CA GLU A 890 18.44 -52.65 -29.53
C GLU A 890 18.22 -53.65 -28.37
N ALA A 891 16.95 -54.07 -28.25
CA ALA A 891 16.35 -54.92 -27.22
C ALA A 891 15.56 -56.08 -27.87
N PRO A 892 15.02 -57.06 -27.12
CA PRO A 892 13.59 -56.94 -26.76
C PRO A 892 13.15 -57.63 -25.42
N SER A 893 11.88 -57.42 -25.07
CA SER A 893 11.07 -58.07 -24.00
C SER A 893 10.47 -59.44 -24.49
N PRO A 894 9.47 -60.13 -23.84
CA PRO A 894 8.65 -59.84 -22.64
C PRO A 894 8.34 -61.09 -21.72
N ALA A 895 7.19 -61.05 -20.99
CA ALA A 895 6.44 -62.13 -20.29
C ALA A 895 6.79 -62.43 -18.80
N SER A 896 5.85 -62.79 -17.89
CA SER A 896 4.36 -62.78 -17.89
C SER A 896 3.73 -63.13 -16.51
N GLY A 897 2.48 -62.71 -16.25
CA GLY A 897 1.55 -63.25 -15.22
C GLY A 897 0.74 -62.15 -14.49
N SER A 898 -0.59 -61.97 -14.61
CA SER A 898 -1.78 -62.86 -14.37
C SER A 898 -2.25 -62.85 -12.90
N GLY A 899 -3.53 -62.63 -12.54
CA GLY A 899 -4.77 -62.40 -13.31
C GLY A 899 -5.84 -61.69 -12.43
N ASP A 900 -6.86 -61.04 -12.99
CA ASP A 900 -8.21 -61.58 -13.29
C ASP A 900 -9.22 -61.29 -12.15
N GLY A 901 -10.49 -60.94 -12.39
CA GLY A 901 -11.23 -60.78 -13.65
C GLY A 901 -12.51 -59.94 -13.49
N SER A 902 -13.43 -60.03 -14.47
CA SER A 902 -14.55 -59.08 -14.69
C SER A 902 -15.90 -59.75 -14.93
N TRP A 903 -17.01 -59.03 -14.71
CA TRP A 903 -18.34 -59.39 -15.23
C TRP A 903 -19.19 -58.19 -15.70
N GLU A 904 -20.08 -58.53 -16.63
CA GLU A 904 -21.14 -57.82 -17.36
C GLU A 904 -22.35 -57.43 -16.44
N LEU A 905 -23.45 -56.76 -16.84
CA LEU A 905 -23.92 -55.91 -17.96
C LEU A 905 -25.23 -55.21 -17.51
N GLU A 906 -25.68 -54.15 -18.21
CA GLU A 906 -27.05 -53.55 -18.11
C GLU A 906 -27.48 -53.01 -16.71
N GLY A 907 -28.57 -52.26 -16.50
CA GLY A 907 -29.45 -51.54 -17.43
C GLY A 907 -30.65 -50.85 -16.75
N ASP A 908 -30.96 -49.62 -17.20
CA ASP A 908 -32.27 -48.91 -17.14
C ASP A 908 -32.84 -48.27 -15.82
N ALA A 909 -33.63 -47.21 -16.06
CA ALA A 909 -34.80 -46.67 -15.36
C ALA A 909 -34.85 -46.20 -13.88
N ARG A 910 -34.87 -44.86 -13.73
CA ARG A 910 -35.92 -44.02 -13.07
C ARG A 910 -36.11 -43.98 -11.53
N SER A 911 -36.21 -42.73 -11.07
CA SER A 911 -36.81 -42.21 -9.81
C SER A 911 -36.06 -42.52 -8.51
N ARG A 912 -36.06 -41.61 -7.52
CA ARG A 912 -36.83 -40.36 -7.37
C ARG A 912 -35.95 -39.12 -7.32
#